data_AF-A0A1H2FJK1-F1
#
_entry.id   AF-A0A1H2FJK1-F1
#
_cell.length_a   1.000
_cell.length_b   1.000
_cell.length_c   1.000
_cell.angle_alpha   90.00
_cell.angle_beta   90.00
_cell.angle_gamma   90.00
#
_symmetry.space_group_name_H-M   'P 1'
#
loop_
_entity.id
_entity.type
_entity.pdbx_description
1 polymer ?
#
loop_
_entity_poly.entity_id
_entity_poly.type
_entity_poly.pdbx_seq_one_letter_code
_entity_poly.pdbx_strand_id
1 'polypeptide(L)'
;MADRDTSAPSGGLPSDIRPISITDEMKRSYLDYAMSVIVSRALPDVRDGLKPVHRRILYSMHENGYEWNKPYRKSARVVGDVMGKYHPHGDSAIYDALVRMAQPFSLRLPLIDGQGNFGSVDGDPAAAMRYTECRLEKVTQRILDDIDKDTVNFQDNYDNSESEPVVLPAKFPNLLVNGAGGIAVGMATNIPPHNLGEVIDASIALMDNPAMTTSELMEIVPGPDFPTGGIILGRSGIRSAYETARGSVVMRGKAEVEEIRKDRFAIVVTEIPYQVNKSTMIERIAESVRDKRLEGISDIRDESDRTGMRVVIELKRDAVADVVLNNLYRFSALQTSFGCNMVALNGGRPEQLGLKDMLSAFIAFREEVIGRRTRFLLKKARDRAHVLVGLAIAVANIDEIIHLIRTAPDPATARGQLMERHWPARDVEPLIRLIDDPRHMVQEDGTYRLSEEQARAILELRLQRLTALGRDEIADELNKIGAEIQDFLDILRSRARILDIIRKELTEIHEEFATPRRTEIVDGGADLEDEDLIRREDMVVTVSHAGYIKRVPLDTYRAQRRGGKGRSGMATKDEDFVTRLFVANTHTPVLFFSSRGIAYKMKVWRLPVGGPTSRGKALVNMLPLEQGEQITSILPLPEDEETWANLDVMFATRRGTVRRNKLSDFAQINKNGKIAMKLEEGDGIVGVFTCTEYDDVHLTTALGQCIRFPVTGVRVFAGRNSVGVRGVNLADDDHVISMSILHHFDCTAEERVAYLRRRRLMRGEGDEAVEQVAGGDEDGVAEGELSQERYAAMSAAEQVILTLSENGYGKRSSSFEYRVTGRGGKGITAMAVTGRNGPLVASFPVEDNDQIMLVTNGGQLIRCPVDGIRIAGRATQGVIVFSTAEGEEVVSVSRISDEDAEDGELEAIEDNAAEAGSAAGGADPETGNGPEGNDGHSDDGAPGPEEDPE
;
A
#
# COMPACT_ATOMS: atom_id res chain seq x y z
N MET A 1 -20.02 -40.82 -21.28
CA MET A 1 -20.17 -41.36 -22.65
C MET A 1 -19.43 -42.69 -22.67
N ALA A 2 -20.02 -43.71 -23.28
CA ALA A 2 -19.51 -45.07 -23.32
C ALA A 2 -18.23 -45.15 -24.17
N ASP A 3 -17.14 -45.67 -23.61
CA ASP A 3 -15.97 -46.06 -24.39
C ASP A 3 -16.02 -47.57 -24.67
N ARG A 4 -15.89 -47.88 -25.95
CA ARG A 4 -15.93 -49.23 -26.51
C ARG A 4 -14.63 -49.94 -26.19
N ASP A 5 -14.73 -50.96 -25.36
CA ASP A 5 -13.70 -51.96 -25.16
C ASP A 5 -13.64 -52.87 -26.41
N THR A 6 -12.83 -52.47 -27.39
CA THR A 6 -12.49 -53.29 -28.56
C THR A 6 -11.02 -53.18 -28.90
N SER A 7 -10.20 -53.98 -28.22
CA SER A 7 -8.97 -54.54 -28.80
C SER A 7 -8.58 -55.83 -28.06
N ALA A 8 -9.11 -56.96 -28.54
CA ALA A 8 -8.46 -58.25 -28.29
C ALA A 8 -7.09 -58.23 -28.98
N PRO A 9 -5.97 -58.54 -28.30
CA PRO A 9 -4.71 -58.72 -28.98
C PRO A 9 -4.72 -60.07 -29.69
N SER A 10 -4.83 -60.04 -31.02
CA SER A 10 -4.50 -61.16 -31.88
C SER A 10 -2.97 -61.31 -31.92
N GLY A 11 -2.43 -62.23 -31.14
CA GLY A 11 -1.02 -62.60 -31.18
C GLY A 11 -0.53 -63.11 -29.83
N GLY A 12 -0.18 -64.39 -29.77
CA GLY A 12 0.23 -65.08 -28.54
C GLY A 12 1.43 -64.43 -27.87
N LEU A 13 1.17 -63.72 -26.78
CA LEU A 13 2.16 -63.45 -25.75
C LEU A 13 2.03 -64.54 -24.67
N PRO A 14 3.11 -64.94 -23.98
CA PRO A 14 3.04 -65.80 -22.80
C PRO A 14 1.96 -65.30 -21.82
N SER A 15 1.29 -66.20 -21.09
CA SER A 15 0.17 -65.90 -20.17
C SER A 15 0.47 -64.83 -19.11
N ASP A 16 1.75 -64.49 -18.94
CA ASP A 16 2.28 -63.65 -17.89
C ASP A 16 2.57 -62.21 -18.38
N ILE A 17 2.42 -61.94 -19.69
CA ILE A 17 2.62 -60.61 -20.28
C ILE A 17 1.27 -59.93 -20.47
N ARG A 18 1.01 -58.88 -19.69
CA ARG A 18 -0.18 -58.04 -19.80
C ARG A 18 0.17 -56.72 -20.48
N PRO A 19 -0.32 -56.43 -21.70
CA PRO A 19 -0.12 -55.12 -22.31
C PRO A 19 -0.85 -54.05 -21.49
N ILE A 20 -0.16 -52.97 -21.12
CA ILE A 20 -0.73 -51.83 -20.40
C ILE A 20 -0.95 -50.70 -21.39
N SER A 21 -2.13 -50.08 -21.35
CA SER A 21 -2.40 -48.88 -22.16
C SER A 21 -1.51 -47.72 -21.72
N ILE A 22 -0.90 -47.03 -22.67
CA ILE A 22 -0.05 -45.86 -22.40
C ILE A 22 -0.82 -44.76 -21.66
N THR A 23 -2.10 -44.57 -21.97
CA THR A 23 -2.94 -43.56 -21.31
C THR A 23 -3.20 -43.90 -19.85
N ASP A 24 -3.41 -45.18 -19.56
CA ASP A 24 -3.71 -45.66 -18.21
C ASP A 24 -2.44 -45.62 -17.35
N GLU A 25 -1.30 -46.04 -17.92
CA GLU A 25 -0.01 -45.98 -17.22
C GLU A 25 0.40 -44.52 -16.94
N MET A 26 0.30 -43.63 -17.93
CA MET A 26 0.59 -42.21 -17.73
C MET A 26 -0.30 -41.58 -16.66
N LYS A 27 -1.61 -41.86 -16.70
CA LYS A 27 -2.55 -41.33 -15.71
C LYS A 27 -2.26 -41.86 -14.32
N ARG A 28 -2.01 -43.17 -14.18
CA ARG A 28 -1.71 -43.80 -12.90
C ARG A 28 -0.40 -43.29 -12.31
N SER A 29 0.68 -43.36 -13.07
CA SER A 29 2.00 -42.88 -12.65
C SER A 29 1.98 -41.39 -12.28
N TYR A 30 1.27 -40.56 -13.04
CA TYR A 30 1.09 -39.14 -12.72
C TYR A 30 0.30 -38.94 -11.41
N LEU A 31 -0.82 -39.64 -11.22
CA LEU A 31 -1.64 -39.52 -10.01
C LEU A 31 -0.89 -40.02 -8.77
N ASP A 32 -0.16 -41.14 -8.87
CA ASP A 32 0.63 -41.68 -7.76
C ASP A 32 1.74 -40.70 -7.35
N TYR A 33 2.45 -40.13 -8.33
CA TYR A 33 3.45 -39.09 -8.07
C TYR A 33 2.82 -37.82 -7.47
N ALA A 34 1.71 -37.34 -8.05
CA ALA A 34 1.03 -36.13 -7.58
C ALA A 34 0.55 -36.29 -6.13
N MET A 35 -0.11 -37.40 -5.81
CA MET A 35 -0.59 -37.68 -4.45
C MET A 35 0.56 -37.80 -3.45
N SER A 36 1.65 -38.47 -3.82
CA SER A 36 2.85 -38.56 -2.98
C SER A 36 3.45 -37.19 -2.69
N VAL A 37 3.56 -36.31 -3.69
CA VAL A 37 4.09 -34.95 -3.50
C VAL A 37 3.16 -34.08 -2.64
N ILE A 38 1.84 -34.19 -2.84
CA ILE A 38 0.84 -33.41 -2.09
C ILE A 38 0.87 -33.79 -0.61
N VAL A 39 0.77 -35.10 -0.31
CA VAL A 39 0.58 -35.60 1.07
C VAL A 39 1.91 -35.72 1.83
N SER A 40 2.97 -36.15 1.16
CA SER A 40 4.20 -36.58 1.84
C SER A 40 5.41 -35.68 1.60
N ARG A 41 5.23 -34.49 0.99
CA ARG A 41 6.34 -33.55 0.74
C ARG A 41 5.99 -32.08 0.95
N ALA A 42 4.99 -31.58 0.23
CA ALA A 42 4.84 -30.14 0.02
C ALA A 42 4.03 -29.41 1.10
N LEU A 43 2.90 -30.00 1.53
CA LEU A 43 1.96 -29.38 2.46
C LEU A 43 2.25 -29.78 3.91
N PRO A 44 2.10 -28.87 4.89
CA PRO A 44 2.14 -29.22 6.31
C PRO A 44 0.81 -29.87 6.75
N ASP A 45 0.84 -30.61 7.85
CA ASP A 45 -0.37 -31.08 8.54
C ASP A 45 -0.87 -30.01 9.51
N VAL A 46 -2.19 -29.79 9.60
CA VAL A 46 -2.80 -28.78 10.47
C VAL A 46 -2.55 -29.04 11.96
N ARG A 47 -2.35 -30.31 12.34
CA ARG A 47 -2.25 -30.75 13.73
C ARG A 47 -0.94 -30.32 14.40
N ASP A 48 0.17 -30.36 13.67
CA ASP A 48 1.51 -29.99 14.18
C ASP A 48 2.18 -28.86 13.38
N GLY A 49 1.65 -28.50 12.22
CA GLY A 49 2.19 -27.46 11.35
C GLY A 49 3.51 -27.81 10.68
N LEU A 50 3.88 -29.10 10.62
CA LEU A 50 5.18 -29.52 10.13
C LEU A 50 5.05 -30.30 8.82
N LYS A 51 6.04 -30.07 7.94
CA LYS A 51 6.29 -30.93 6.79
C LYS A 51 7.01 -32.21 7.23
N PRO A 52 6.94 -33.30 6.46
CA PRO A 52 7.61 -34.55 6.81
C PRO A 52 9.11 -34.40 7.09
N VAL A 53 9.84 -33.58 6.32
CA VAL A 53 11.27 -33.34 6.57
C VAL A 53 11.53 -32.68 7.94
N HIS A 54 10.71 -31.70 8.33
CA HIS A 54 10.85 -31.05 9.64
C HIS A 54 10.55 -32.05 10.77
N ARG A 55 9.46 -32.82 10.64
CA ARG A 55 9.06 -33.85 11.61
C ARG A 55 10.18 -34.87 11.85
N ARG A 56 10.78 -35.37 10.78
CA ARG A 56 11.89 -36.34 10.83
C ARG A 56 13.15 -35.77 11.47
N ILE A 57 13.48 -34.51 11.19
CA ILE A 57 14.61 -33.82 11.84
C ILE A 57 14.37 -33.73 13.35
N LEU A 58 13.22 -33.20 13.77
CA LEU A 58 12.92 -33.01 15.19
C LEU A 58 12.83 -34.35 15.94
N TYR A 59 12.22 -35.37 15.32
CA TYR A 59 12.09 -36.70 15.89
C TYR A 59 13.47 -37.40 16.05
N SER A 60 14.30 -37.38 15.00
CA SER A 60 15.66 -37.94 15.08
C SER A 60 16.52 -37.24 16.13
N MET A 61 16.41 -35.91 16.26
CA MET A 61 17.10 -35.16 17.32
C MET A 61 16.60 -35.53 18.72
N HIS A 62 15.30 -35.81 18.87
CA HIS A 62 14.71 -36.28 20.12
C HIS A 62 15.21 -37.68 20.50
N GLU A 63 15.19 -38.64 19.57
CA GLU A 63 15.68 -40.01 19.82
C GLU A 63 17.16 -40.05 20.20
N ASN A 64 17.98 -39.17 19.59
CA ASN A 64 19.39 -39.04 19.93
C ASN A 64 19.64 -38.20 21.21
N GLY A 65 18.57 -37.65 21.81
CA GLY A 65 18.63 -36.89 23.04
C GLY A 65 19.35 -35.55 22.91
N TYR A 66 19.21 -34.83 21.80
CA TYR A 66 19.82 -33.51 21.56
C TYR A 66 18.96 -32.36 22.12
N GLU A 67 18.60 -32.48 23.39
CA GLU A 67 17.77 -31.52 24.12
C GLU A 67 18.48 -30.15 24.31
N TRP A 68 17.68 -29.11 24.54
CA TRP A 68 18.12 -27.72 24.73
C TRP A 68 19.10 -27.54 25.90
N ASN A 69 19.04 -28.38 26.92
CA ASN A 69 19.89 -28.32 28.12
C ASN A 69 21.19 -29.15 27.97
N LYS A 70 21.41 -29.76 26.81
CA LYS A 70 22.60 -30.57 26.50
C LYS A 70 23.57 -29.79 25.60
N PRO A 71 24.83 -30.22 25.49
CA PRO A 71 25.80 -29.55 24.63
C PRO A 71 25.42 -29.71 23.16
N TYR A 72 25.81 -28.74 22.33
CA TYR A 72 25.61 -28.76 20.89
C TYR A 72 26.23 -30.00 20.23
N ARG A 73 25.72 -30.35 19.05
CA ARG A 73 26.17 -31.48 18.23
C ARG A 73 26.37 -31.03 16.79
N LYS A 74 27.34 -31.63 16.09
CA LYS A 74 27.59 -31.33 14.68
C LYS A 74 26.34 -31.57 13.84
N SER A 75 25.96 -30.58 13.02
CA SER A 75 24.79 -30.68 12.14
C SER A 75 24.89 -31.88 11.19
N ALA A 76 26.11 -32.21 10.74
CA ALA A 76 26.37 -33.39 9.90
C ALA A 76 25.88 -34.71 10.50
N ARG A 77 25.92 -34.85 11.84
CA ARG A 77 25.43 -36.07 12.52
C ARG A 77 23.90 -36.15 12.46
N VAL A 78 23.22 -35.04 12.74
CA VAL A 78 21.75 -34.96 12.62
C VAL A 78 21.31 -35.27 11.19
N VAL A 79 21.96 -34.63 10.20
CA VAL A 79 21.64 -34.84 8.78
C VAL A 79 21.87 -36.30 8.37
N GLY A 80 23.00 -36.88 8.78
CA GLY A 80 23.31 -38.28 8.51
C GLY A 80 22.30 -39.26 9.11
N ASP A 81 21.92 -39.07 10.38
CA ASP A 81 20.94 -39.93 11.06
C ASP A 81 19.54 -39.81 10.44
N VAL A 82 19.10 -38.59 10.12
CA VAL A 82 17.81 -38.36 9.44
C VAL A 82 17.79 -39.00 8.06
N MET A 83 18.87 -38.84 7.28
CA MET A 83 18.98 -39.41 5.94
C MET A 83 19.01 -40.94 5.98
N GLY A 84 19.78 -41.51 6.92
CA GLY A 84 19.96 -42.95 7.05
C GLY A 84 18.74 -43.71 7.56
N LYS A 85 17.87 -43.06 8.35
CA LYS A 85 16.70 -43.72 8.95
C LYS A 85 15.37 -43.32 8.33
N TYR A 86 15.17 -42.05 8.01
CA TYR A 86 13.83 -41.50 7.77
C TYR A 86 13.67 -40.78 6.42
N HIS A 87 14.71 -40.14 5.87
CA HIS A 87 14.58 -39.23 4.72
C HIS A 87 15.58 -39.54 3.59
N PRO A 88 15.30 -40.49 2.69
CA PRO A 88 16.25 -40.98 1.68
C PRO A 88 16.33 -40.08 0.43
N HIS A 89 16.30 -38.74 0.58
CA HIS A 89 16.16 -37.79 -0.53
C HIS A 89 17.30 -36.76 -0.65
N GLY A 90 18.45 -37.07 -0.08
CA GLY A 90 19.66 -36.24 -0.15
C GLY A 90 19.88 -35.41 1.12
N ASP A 91 21.16 -35.14 1.41
CA ASP A 91 21.62 -34.43 2.60
C ASP A 91 21.34 -32.92 2.54
N SER A 92 21.46 -32.31 1.36
CA SER A 92 21.27 -30.86 1.16
C SER A 92 19.88 -30.39 1.59
N ALA A 93 18.82 -31.05 1.14
CA ALA A 93 17.45 -30.67 1.49
C ALA A 93 17.16 -30.77 3.00
N ILE A 94 17.76 -31.76 3.68
CA ILE A 94 17.65 -31.93 5.13
C ILE A 94 18.41 -30.80 5.83
N TYR A 95 19.62 -30.50 5.38
CA TYR A 95 20.44 -29.45 5.96
C TYR A 95 19.83 -28.06 5.77
N ASP A 96 19.29 -27.75 4.59
CA ASP A 96 18.63 -26.47 4.32
C ASP A 96 17.37 -26.30 5.18
N ALA A 97 16.61 -27.38 5.38
CA ALA A 97 15.45 -27.37 6.29
C ALA A 97 15.87 -27.16 7.75
N LEU A 98 16.96 -27.80 8.19
CA LEU A 98 17.54 -27.62 9.52
C LEU A 98 18.01 -26.17 9.72
N VAL A 99 18.76 -25.63 8.76
CA VAL A 99 19.26 -24.25 8.77
C VAL A 99 18.10 -23.27 8.87
N ARG A 100 17.06 -23.45 8.05
CA ARG A 100 15.86 -22.61 8.08
C ARG A 100 15.20 -22.58 9.47
N MET A 101 15.14 -23.73 10.15
CA MET A 101 14.55 -23.84 11.49
C MET A 101 15.38 -23.17 12.60
N ALA A 102 16.65 -22.87 12.33
CA ALA A 102 17.56 -22.18 13.24
C ALA A 102 17.68 -20.66 12.96
N GLN A 103 17.17 -20.18 11.82
CA GLN A 103 17.30 -18.76 11.43
C GLN A 103 16.23 -17.87 12.08
N PRO A 104 16.60 -16.88 12.91
CA PRO A 104 15.65 -16.03 13.64
C PRO A 104 14.89 -15.03 12.74
N PHE A 105 15.40 -14.77 11.54
CA PHE A 105 14.73 -13.94 10.53
C PHE A 105 13.81 -14.76 9.60
N SER A 106 13.87 -16.10 9.67
CA SER A 106 13.10 -17.00 8.82
C SER A 106 11.83 -17.50 9.50
N LEU A 107 11.95 -17.87 10.77
CA LEU A 107 10.85 -18.31 11.64
C LEU A 107 10.58 -17.30 12.75
N ARG A 108 9.30 -17.11 13.08
CA ARG A 108 8.89 -16.25 14.21
C ARG A 108 9.26 -16.85 15.56
N LEU A 109 9.30 -18.18 15.64
CA LEU A 109 9.71 -18.97 16.79
C LEU A 109 10.64 -20.11 16.30
N PRO A 110 11.97 -19.91 16.33
CA PRO A 110 12.93 -20.95 15.95
C PRO A 110 12.73 -22.25 16.73
N LEU A 111 12.92 -23.38 16.03
CA LEU A 111 12.75 -24.72 16.62
C LEU A 111 14.09 -25.41 16.90
N ILE A 112 15.18 -24.87 16.34
CA ILE A 112 16.53 -25.39 16.49
C ILE A 112 17.42 -24.26 17.00
N ASP A 113 18.17 -24.57 18.05
CA ASP A 113 19.23 -23.71 18.56
C ASP A 113 20.51 -24.01 17.77
N GLY A 114 21.00 -23.03 17.01
CA GLY A 114 22.13 -23.18 16.11
C GLY A 114 23.35 -22.40 16.59
N GLN A 115 24.52 -23.04 16.59
CA GLN A 115 25.82 -22.41 16.83
C GLN A 115 26.70 -22.46 15.57
N GLY A 116 27.14 -21.29 15.11
CA GLY A 116 27.96 -21.12 13.90
C GLY A 116 27.31 -20.18 12.88
N ASN A 117 27.82 -20.18 11.65
CA ASN A 117 27.22 -19.37 10.57
C ASN A 117 26.04 -20.12 9.93
N PHE A 118 24.83 -19.70 10.28
CA PHE A 118 23.55 -20.19 9.74
C PHE A 118 22.98 -19.31 8.63
N GLY A 119 23.80 -18.44 8.03
CA GLY A 119 23.40 -17.48 7.01
C GLY A 119 22.86 -16.17 7.60
N SER A 120 22.57 -15.22 6.73
CA SER A 120 22.18 -13.85 7.09
C SER A 120 20.96 -13.39 6.29
N VAL A 121 20.37 -12.27 6.71
CA VAL A 121 19.30 -11.57 5.96
C VAL A 121 19.81 -10.98 4.63
N ASP A 122 21.13 -10.90 4.48
CA ASP A 122 21.84 -10.41 3.29
C ASP A 122 21.87 -11.47 2.16
N GLY A 123 21.42 -12.70 2.46
CA GLY A 123 21.36 -13.82 1.51
C GLY A 123 22.59 -14.71 1.52
N ASP A 124 23.52 -14.49 2.45
CA ASP A 124 24.66 -15.37 2.60
C ASP A 124 24.17 -16.77 3.00
N PRO A 125 24.61 -17.83 2.30
CA PRO A 125 24.25 -19.19 2.66
C PRO A 125 24.89 -19.56 4.00
N ALA A 126 24.29 -20.53 4.69
CA ALA A 126 24.91 -21.12 5.87
C ALA A 126 26.26 -21.77 5.52
N ALA A 127 27.16 -21.82 6.49
CA ALA A 127 28.38 -22.60 6.36
C ALA A 127 28.04 -24.09 6.20
N ALA A 128 28.99 -24.89 5.70
CA ALA A 128 28.78 -26.33 5.54
C ALA A 128 28.48 -27.02 6.90
N MET A 129 27.67 -28.08 6.86
CA MET A 129 27.21 -28.84 8.05
C MET A 129 28.30 -29.46 8.95
N ARG A 130 29.56 -29.46 8.49
CA ARG A 130 30.74 -29.85 9.27
C ARG A 130 31.21 -28.78 10.27
N TYR A 131 30.85 -27.52 10.03
CA TYR A 131 31.22 -26.38 10.86
C TYR A 131 30.11 -25.97 11.82
N THR A 132 28.86 -26.06 11.38
CA THR A 132 27.70 -25.73 12.21
C THR A 132 27.40 -26.81 13.23
N GLU A 133 26.88 -26.39 14.37
CA GLU A 133 26.38 -27.25 15.42
C GLU A 133 24.96 -26.84 15.78
N CYS A 134 24.16 -27.80 16.23
CA CYS A 134 22.78 -27.56 16.62
C CYS A 134 22.34 -28.45 17.78
N ARG A 135 21.23 -28.05 18.40
CA ARG A 135 20.41 -28.81 19.35
C ARG A 135 18.96 -28.34 19.25
N LEU A 136 18.03 -29.03 19.91
CA LEU A 136 16.64 -28.59 19.97
C LEU A 136 16.53 -27.29 20.77
N GLU A 137 15.69 -26.37 20.31
CA GLU A 137 15.34 -25.18 21.10
C GLU A 137 14.43 -25.55 22.27
N LYS A 138 14.41 -24.77 23.35
CA LYS A 138 13.64 -25.09 24.57
C LYS A 138 12.15 -25.28 24.27
N VAL A 139 11.58 -24.42 23.43
CA VAL A 139 10.16 -24.48 23.05
C VAL A 139 9.81 -25.73 22.26
N THR A 140 10.77 -26.29 21.51
CA THR A 140 10.57 -27.48 20.67
C THR A 140 10.29 -28.73 21.49
N GLN A 141 10.75 -28.77 22.75
CA GLN A 141 10.37 -29.82 23.68
C GLN A 141 8.83 -29.91 23.83
N ARG A 142 8.12 -28.78 23.81
CA ARG A 142 6.65 -28.73 23.87
C ARG A 142 5.97 -29.32 22.62
N ILE A 143 6.70 -29.50 21.52
CA ILE A 143 6.20 -30.18 20.32
C ILE A 143 6.34 -31.71 20.45
N LEU A 144 7.35 -32.17 21.19
CA LEU A 144 7.77 -33.58 21.27
C LEU A 144 7.34 -34.28 22.56
N ASP A 145 6.97 -33.53 23.60
CA ASP A 145 6.52 -34.06 24.89
C ASP A 145 5.46 -35.17 24.73
N ASP A 146 5.57 -36.22 25.54
CA ASP A 146 4.62 -37.34 25.62
C ASP A 146 4.53 -38.21 24.35
N ILE A 147 5.47 -38.10 23.40
CA ILE A 147 5.50 -38.94 22.19
C ILE A 147 5.67 -40.45 22.51
N ASP A 148 6.30 -40.79 23.64
CA ASP A 148 6.52 -42.15 24.13
C ASP A 148 5.28 -42.78 24.80
N LYS A 149 4.18 -42.02 24.93
CA LYS A 149 2.96 -42.42 25.66
C LYS A 149 1.80 -42.80 24.73
N ASP A 150 2.12 -43.34 23.55
CA ASP A 150 1.13 -43.73 22.53
C ASP A 150 0.14 -42.60 22.21
N THR A 151 0.65 -41.36 22.11
CA THR A 151 -0.16 -40.15 21.89
C THR A 151 -0.44 -39.87 20.42
N VAL A 152 0.35 -40.44 19.52
CA VAL A 152 0.25 -40.29 18.07
C VAL A 152 0.46 -41.62 17.38
N ASN A 153 -0.01 -41.75 16.13
CA ASN A 153 0.23 -42.95 15.34
C ASN A 153 1.66 -42.93 14.79
N PHE A 154 2.24 -44.11 14.74
CA PHE A 154 3.51 -44.38 14.08
C PHE A 154 3.26 -45.15 12.78
N GLN A 155 4.15 -44.96 11.82
CA GLN A 155 4.18 -45.68 10.56
C GLN A 155 5.59 -46.23 10.34
N ASP A 156 5.69 -47.28 9.54
CA ASP A 156 6.99 -47.82 9.13
C ASP A 156 7.73 -46.80 8.25
N ASN A 157 9.06 -46.75 8.38
CA ASN A 157 9.90 -45.97 7.50
C ASN A 157 9.98 -46.61 6.09
N TYR A 158 10.74 -46.01 5.17
CA TYR A 158 10.76 -46.43 3.76
C TYR A 158 11.27 -47.85 3.50
N ASP A 159 12.04 -48.45 4.42
CA ASP A 159 12.56 -49.82 4.33
C ASP A 159 11.98 -50.78 5.40
N ASN A 160 10.99 -50.30 6.16
CA ASN A 160 10.31 -51.02 7.25
C ASN A 160 11.26 -51.52 8.35
N SER A 161 12.43 -50.90 8.55
CA SER A 161 13.37 -51.25 9.62
C SER A 161 13.23 -50.38 10.87
N GLU A 162 12.68 -49.18 10.72
CA GLU A 162 12.46 -48.19 11.78
C GLU A 162 11.01 -47.71 11.77
N SER A 163 10.59 -47.04 12.84
CA SER A 163 9.25 -46.46 12.97
C SER A 163 9.33 -44.94 13.10
N GLU A 164 8.42 -44.21 12.44
CA GLU A 164 8.35 -42.75 12.50
C GLU A 164 6.93 -42.25 12.84
N PRO A 165 6.80 -41.12 13.58
CA PRO A 165 5.50 -40.56 13.90
C PRO A 165 4.85 -39.91 12.67
N VAL A 166 3.55 -40.15 12.47
CA VAL A 166 2.76 -39.51 11.39
C VAL A 166 2.61 -38.01 11.64
N VAL A 167 2.39 -37.63 12.89
CA VAL A 167 2.32 -36.24 13.41
C VAL A 167 3.01 -36.17 14.77
N LEU A 168 3.46 -34.99 15.19
CA LEU A 168 3.99 -34.80 16.55
C LEU A 168 2.86 -34.38 17.53
N PRO A 169 2.93 -34.76 18.82
CA PRO A 169 1.93 -34.41 19.84
C PRO A 169 2.05 -32.93 20.28
N ALA A 170 2.08 -32.01 19.32
CA ALA A 170 2.33 -30.59 19.54
C ALA A 170 1.40 -29.98 20.60
N LYS A 171 1.96 -29.25 21.56
CA LYS A 171 1.20 -28.58 22.64
C LYS A 171 0.76 -27.15 22.32
N PHE A 172 1.21 -26.58 21.20
CA PHE A 172 0.76 -25.28 20.71
C PHE A 172 0.58 -25.32 19.18
N PRO A 173 -0.26 -24.44 18.60
CA PRO A 173 -0.60 -24.45 17.17
C PRO A 173 0.52 -23.86 16.30
N ASN A 174 1.60 -24.62 16.15
CA ASN A 174 2.82 -24.20 15.45
C ASN A 174 2.57 -23.79 13.97
N LEU A 175 1.55 -24.34 13.31
CA LEU A 175 1.21 -23.94 11.93
C LEU A 175 0.91 -22.44 11.82
N LEU A 176 0.18 -21.87 12.77
CA LEU A 176 -0.14 -20.45 12.79
C LEU A 176 1.06 -19.63 13.28
N VAL A 177 1.74 -20.10 14.34
CA VAL A 177 2.86 -19.37 14.95
C VAL A 177 4.01 -19.17 13.97
N ASN A 178 4.44 -20.22 13.30
CA ASN A 178 5.59 -20.16 12.39
C ASN A 178 5.20 -20.01 10.91
N GLY A 179 3.94 -20.25 10.57
CA GLY A 179 3.49 -20.27 9.19
C GLY A 179 4.07 -21.47 8.41
N ALA A 180 3.76 -21.51 7.13
CA ALA A 180 4.28 -22.53 6.22
C ALA A 180 4.19 -22.05 4.77
N GLY A 181 5.21 -22.36 3.97
CA GLY A 181 5.20 -22.13 2.53
C GLY A 181 5.54 -23.40 1.78
N GLY A 182 4.89 -23.67 0.64
CA GLY A 182 5.17 -24.85 -0.17
C GLY A 182 4.39 -24.88 -1.47
N ILE A 183 5.00 -25.47 -2.51
CA ILE A 183 4.37 -25.68 -3.82
C ILE A 183 4.23 -27.19 -4.01
N ALA A 184 3.02 -27.65 -4.28
CA ALA A 184 2.69 -29.05 -4.57
C ALA A 184 2.23 -29.19 -6.04
N VAL A 185 1.79 -30.38 -6.42
CA VAL A 185 1.21 -30.60 -7.76
C VAL A 185 -0.21 -30.04 -7.80
N GLY A 186 -0.42 -28.96 -8.57
CA GLY A 186 -1.74 -28.33 -8.75
C GLY A 186 -2.21 -27.43 -7.61
N MET A 187 -1.41 -27.24 -6.56
CA MET A 187 -1.74 -26.39 -5.42
C MET A 187 -0.49 -25.79 -4.77
N ALA A 188 -0.68 -24.73 -3.98
CA ALA A 188 0.37 -24.11 -3.19
C ALA A 188 -0.20 -23.73 -1.82
N THR A 189 0.69 -23.54 -0.86
CA THR A 189 0.37 -23.00 0.47
C THR A 189 1.34 -21.88 0.81
N ASN A 190 0.81 -20.83 1.42
CA ASN A 190 1.57 -19.72 1.95
C ASN A 190 0.80 -19.12 3.14
N ILE A 191 1.17 -19.56 4.34
CA ILE A 191 0.58 -19.20 5.63
C ILE A 191 1.56 -18.27 6.34
N PRO A 192 1.16 -17.05 6.71
CA PRO A 192 2.05 -16.13 7.42
C PRO A 192 2.23 -16.56 8.90
N PRO A 193 3.36 -16.19 9.52
CA PRO A 193 3.57 -16.39 10.95
C PRO A 193 2.70 -15.45 11.81
N HIS A 194 2.47 -15.85 13.06
CA HIS A 194 1.67 -15.12 14.04
C HIS A 194 2.36 -15.11 15.40
N ASN A 195 1.91 -14.22 16.27
CA ASN A 195 2.41 -14.15 17.64
C ASN A 195 1.95 -15.37 18.46
N LEU A 196 2.88 -16.00 19.19
CA LEU A 196 2.57 -17.17 20.01
C LEU A 196 1.53 -16.87 21.10
N GLY A 197 1.66 -15.73 21.80
CA GLY A 197 0.78 -15.38 22.91
C GLY A 197 -0.66 -15.20 22.43
N GLU A 198 -0.85 -14.40 21.38
CA GLU A 198 -2.16 -14.13 20.79
C GLU A 198 -2.85 -15.39 20.26
N VAL A 199 -2.09 -16.30 19.63
CA VAL A 199 -2.64 -17.54 19.11
C VAL A 199 -3.02 -18.49 20.26
N ILE A 200 -2.27 -18.51 21.36
CA ILE A 200 -2.64 -19.25 22.58
C ILE A 200 -3.92 -18.65 23.18
N ASP A 201 -3.98 -17.34 23.37
CA ASP A 201 -5.15 -16.65 23.92
C ASP A 201 -6.40 -16.91 23.06
N ALA A 202 -6.25 -16.89 21.72
CA ALA A 202 -7.33 -17.21 20.80
C ALA A 202 -7.74 -18.68 20.87
N SER A 203 -6.79 -19.60 21.06
CA SER A 203 -7.08 -21.02 21.29
C SER A 203 -7.89 -21.19 22.58
N ILE A 204 -7.50 -20.51 23.65
CA ILE A 204 -8.16 -20.55 24.95
C ILE A 204 -9.58 -19.96 24.85
N ALA A 205 -9.73 -18.79 24.24
CA ALA A 205 -11.02 -18.15 24.03
C ALA A 205 -11.98 -19.01 23.18
N LEU A 206 -11.47 -19.69 22.15
CA LEU A 206 -12.26 -20.58 21.32
C LEU A 206 -12.70 -21.86 22.05
N MET A 207 -11.92 -22.33 23.04
CA MET A 207 -12.37 -23.41 23.93
C MET A 207 -13.52 -22.97 24.85
N ASP A 208 -13.48 -21.73 25.33
CA ASP A 208 -14.55 -21.14 26.16
C ASP A 208 -15.82 -20.87 25.37
N ASN A 209 -15.67 -20.36 24.14
CA ASN A 209 -16.78 -20.08 23.24
C ASN A 209 -16.51 -20.63 21.83
N PRO A 210 -16.89 -21.89 21.53
CA PRO A 210 -16.72 -22.48 20.21
C PRO A 210 -17.49 -21.75 19.09
N ALA A 211 -18.50 -20.96 19.46
CA ALA A 211 -19.31 -20.19 18.52
C ALA A 211 -18.65 -18.85 18.11
N MET A 212 -17.49 -18.49 18.68
CA MET A 212 -16.78 -17.24 18.34
C MET A 212 -16.63 -17.07 16.83
N THR A 213 -16.92 -15.86 16.36
CA THR A 213 -16.78 -15.46 14.97
C THR A 213 -15.32 -15.12 14.65
N THR A 214 -14.97 -15.11 13.36
CA THR A 214 -13.63 -14.70 12.92
C THR A 214 -13.34 -13.25 13.31
N SER A 215 -14.35 -12.37 13.31
CA SER A 215 -14.18 -10.97 13.73
C SER A 215 -13.82 -10.84 15.22
N GLU A 216 -14.46 -11.60 16.10
CA GLU A 216 -14.10 -11.64 17.53
C GLU A 216 -12.71 -12.25 17.74
N LEU A 217 -12.34 -13.30 16.99
CA LEU A 217 -10.98 -13.85 17.00
C LEU A 217 -9.93 -12.82 16.58
N MET A 218 -10.26 -11.92 15.65
CA MET A 218 -9.36 -10.85 15.20
C MET A 218 -9.13 -9.76 16.25
N GLU A 219 -9.96 -9.66 17.29
CA GLU A 219 -9.68 -8.77 18.43
C GLU A 219 -8.51 -9.32 19.27
N ILE A 220 -8.33 -10.64 19.30
CA ILE A 220 -7.24 -11.34 20.00
C ILE A 220 -6.03 -11.53 19.09
N VAL A 221 -6.26 -11.91 17.83
CA VAL A 221 -5.24 -12.04 16.76
C VAL A 221 -5.46 -10.96 15.69
N PRO A 222 -5.03 -9.70 15.94
CA PRO A 222 -5.14 -8.59 15.00
C PRO A 222 -4.62 -8.86 13.59
N GLY A 223 -3.60 -9.71 13.45
CA GLY A 223 -2.97 -10.02 12.16
C GLY A 223 -1.70 -10.86 12.31
N PRO A 224 -1.00 -11.10 11.18
CA PRO A 224 0.32 -11.71 11.17
C PRO A 224 1.36 -10.95 12.01
N ASP A 225 2.35 -11.69 12.53
CA ASP A 225 3.50 -11.14 13.25
C ASP A 225 4.79 -11.71 12.62
N PHE A 226 5.47 -10.89 11.83
CA PHE A 226 6.62 -11.30 11.04
C PHE A 226 7.92 -11.22 11.86
N PRO A 227 8.87 -12.15 11.66
CA PRO A 227 10.12 -12.16 12.42
C PRO A 227 10.98 -10.90 12.19
N THR A 228 10.85 -10.24 11.04
CA THR A 228 11.58 -9.01 10.69
C THR A 228 10.90 -7.73 11.18
N GLY A 229 9.72 -7.83 11.83
CA GLY A 229 8.92 -6.67 12.22
C GLY A 229 8.18 -6.05 11.03
N GLY A 230 8.42 -4.77 10.79
CA GLY A 230 7.80 -3.97 9.74
C GLY A 230 6.40 -3.49 10.08
N ILE A 231 5.76 -2.89 9.08
CA ILE A 231 4.43 -2.30 9.17
C ILE A 231 3.50 -3.02 8.20
N ILE A 232 2.36 -3.49 8.67
CA ILE A 232 1.25 -3.95 7.83
C ILE A 232 0.31 -2.77 7.55
N LEU A 233 -0.03 -2.58 6.27
CA LEU A 233 -0.93 -1.53 5.82
C LEU A 233 -2.34 -2.07 5.60
N GLY A 234 -3.27 -1.64 6.45
CA GLY A 234 -4.68 -2.02 6.38
C GLY A 234 -4.97 -3.46 6.81
N ARG A 235 -6.26 -3.74 7.07
CA ARG A 235 -6.72 -5.04 7.61
C ARG A 235 -7.59 -5.85 6.66
N SER A 236 -7.98 -5.30 5.52
CA SER A 236 -8.87 -5.99 4.55
C SER A 236 -8.27 -7.30 4.05
N GLY A 237 -6.97 -7.28 3.72
CA GLY A 237 -6.21 -8.45 3.32
C GLY A 237 -6.13 -9.54 4.40
N ILE A 238 -5.91 -9.12 5.65
CA ILE A 238 -5.88 -10.01 6.82
C ILE A 238 -7.25 -10.67 7.02
N ARG A 239 -8.32 -9.86 7.04
CA ARG A 239 -9.69 -10.37 7.22
C ARG A 239 -10.05 -11.38 6.15
N SER A 240 -9.77 -11.06 4.88
CA SER A 240 -9.99 -11.98 3.76
C SER A 240 -9.23 -13.30 3.97
N ALA A 241 -7.96 -13.24 4.38
CA ALA A 241 -7.16 -14.43 4.64
C ALA A 241 -7.75 -15.29 5.76
N TYR A 242 -8.21 -14.70 6.85
CA TYR A 242 -8.76 -15.45 7.99
C TYR A 242 -10.16 -16.01 7.74
N GLU A 243 -10.99 -15.33 6.96
CA GLU A 243 -12.36 -15.78 6.66
C GLU A 243 -12.42 -16.76 5.47
N THR A 244 -11.56 -16.59 4.47
CA THR A 244 -11.63 -17.32 3.20
C THR A 244 -10.41 -18.17 2.89
N ALA A 245 -9.42 -18.20 3.80
CA ALA A 245 -8.09 -18.79 3.60
C ALA A 245 -7.24 -18.10 2.50
N ARG A 246 -7.72 -16.99 1.91
CA ARG A 246 -7.02 -16.24 0.84
C ARG A 246 -7.05 -14.74 1.08
N GLY A 247 -5.91 -14.08 0.88
CA GLY A 247 -5.80 -12.64 1.05
C GLY A 247 -4.44 -12.11 0.60
N SER A 248 -4.29 -10.79 0.57
CA SER A 248 -3.01 -10.14 0.29
C SER A 248 -2.72 -9.13 1.39
N VAL A 249 -1.65 -9.36 2.14
CA VAL A 249 -1.23 -8.50 3.26
C VAL A 249 -0.09 -7.62 2.78
N VAL A 250 -0.31 -6.30 2.72
CA VAL A 250 0.72 -5.35 2.29
C VAL A 250 1.67 -5.11 3.47
N MET A 251 2.97 -5.30 3.24
CA MET A 251 4.03 -5.13 4.21
C MET A 251 4.95 -3.98 3.77
N ARG A 252 5.32 -3.12 4.70
CA ARG A 252 6.20 -1.98 4.50
C ARG A 252 7.34 -2.04 5.52
N GLY A 253 8.56 -1.74 5.08
CA GLY A 253 9.71 -1.59 5.96
C GLY A 253 9.59 -0.34 6.82
N LYS A 254 10.25 -0.34 7.99
CA LYS A 254 10.25 0.81 8.88
C LYS A 254 11.40 1.72 8.50
N ALA A 255 11.07 2.99 8.24
CA ALA A 255 12.05 4.00 7.87
C ALA A 255 11.72 5.35 8.53
N GLU A 256 12.76 6.08 8.88
CA GLU A 256 12.66 7.43 9.48
C GLU A 256 13.56 8.43 8.74
N VAL A 257 13.20 9.71 8.82
CA VAL A 257 13.97 10.80 8.21
C VAL A 257 14.86 11.41 9.30
N GLU A 258 16.17 11.41 9.07
CA GLU A 258 17.16 11.99 9.96
C GLU A 258 17.94 13.12 9.28
N GLU A 259 18.28 14.16 10.04
CA GLU A 259 19.25 15.17 9.60
C GLU A 259 20.66 14.72 9.97
N ILE A 260 21.47 14.30 8.99
CA ILE A 260 22.84 13.80 9.24
C ILE A 260 23.82 14.97 9.37
N ARG A 261 23.62 16.03 8.59
CA ARG A 261 24.43 17.26 8.61
C ARG A 261 23.51 18.44 8.31
N LYS A 262 23.97 19.66 8.64
CA LYS A 262 23.23 20.89 8.35
C LYS A 262 22.74 20.92 6.89
N ASP A 263 21.42 20.98 6.72
CA ASP A 263 20.73 20.99 5.42
C ASP A 263 20.96 19.71 4.56
N ARG A 264 21.23 18.57 5.21
CA ARG A 264 21.39 17.24 4.58
C ARG A 264 20.63 16.17 5.35
N PHE A 265 19.56 15.70 4.74
CA PHE A 265 18.70 14.65 5.27
C PHE A 265 19.07 13.28 4.70
N ALA A 266 18.70 12.23 5.44
CA ALA A 266 18.74 10.86 4.98
C ALA A 266 17.51 10.09 5.43
N ILE A 267 17.18 9.06 4.66
CA ILE A 267 16.18 8.07 5.04
C ILE A 267 16.94 6.89 5.65
N VAL A 268 16.58 6.55 6.89
CA VAL A 268 17.18 5.45 7.65
C VAL A 268 16.18 4.32 7.74
N VAL A 269 16.48 3.19 7.10
CA VAL A 269 15.67 1.97 7.16
C VAL A 269 16.19 1.09 8.28
N THR A 270 15.32 0.79 9.24
CA THR A 270 15.64 -0.03 10.43
C THR A 270 15.04 -1.43 10.35
N GLU A 271 13.98 -1.62 9.57
CA GLU A 271 13.31 -2.91 9.38
C GLU A 271 12.87 -3.08 7.93
N ILE A 272 12.97 -4.30 7.41
CA ILE A 272 12.54 -4.63 6.04
C ILE A 272 11.36 -5.61 6.04
N PRO A 273 10.54 -5.63 4.97
CA PRO A 273 9.45 -6.59 4.87
C PRO A 273 9.93 -8.05 4.93
N TYR A 274 9.04 -8.94 5.36
CA TYR A 274 9.35 -10.37 5.48
C TYR A 274 9.75 -10.98 4.12
N GLN A 275 10.74 -11.87 4.15
CA GLN A 275 11.32 -12.54 2.96
C GLN A 275 11.92 -11.58 1.91
N VAL A 276 12.32 -10.37 2.31
CA VAL A 276 13.12 -9.47 1.49
C VAL A 276 14.60 -9.66 1.83
N ASN A 277 15.43 -9.85 0.80
CA ASN A 277 16.88 -9.85 0.94
C ASN A 277 17.40 -8.41 0.98
N LYS A 278 18.17 -8.07 2.02
CA LYS A 278 18.66 -6.69 2.24
C LYS A 278 19.60 -6.23 1.13
N SER A 279 20.61 -7.03 0.79
CA SER A 279 21.61 -6.72 -0.26
C SER A 279 20.97 -6.53 -1.63
N THR A 280 20.08 -7.43 -2.04
CA THR A 280 19.34 -7.33 -3.32
C THR A 280 18.40 -6.13 -3.35
N MET A 281 17.78 -5.79 -2.21
CA MET A 281 16.95 -4.58 -2.13
C MET A 281 17.80 -3.33 -2.37
N ILE A 282 18.95 -3.21 -1.71
CA ILE A 282 19.89 -2.08 -1.88
C ILE A 282 20.39 -2.00 -3.33
N GLU A 283 20.78 -3.12 -3.92
CA GLU A 283 21.24 -3.20 -5.31
C GLU A 283 20.17 -2.69 -6.29
N ARG A 284 18.92 -3.13 -6.13
CA ARG A 284 17.78 -2.69 -6.96
C ARG A 284 17.43 -1.22 -6.77
N ILE A 285 17.58 -0.68 -5.56
CA ILE A 285 17.42 0.76 -5.31
C ILE A 285 18.52 1.52 -6.06
N ALA A 286 19.77 1.08 -5.96
CA ALA A 286 20.90 1.70 -6.67
C ALA A 286 20.76 1.63 -8.20
N GLU A 287 20.26 0.52 -8.75
CA GLU A 287 19.86 0.42 -10.17
C GLU A 287 18.77 1.43 -10.52
N SER A 288 17.72 1.52 -9.71
CA SER A 288 16.61 2.46 -9.96
C SER A 288 17.05 3.92 -9.89
N VAL A 289 18.05 4.26 -9.08
CA VAL A 289 18.69 5.59 -9.05
C VAL A 289 19.51 5.82 -10.33
N ARG A 290 20.28 4.84 -10.79
CA ARG A 290 21.05 4.93 -12.05
C ARG A 290 20.15 5.10 -13.27
N ASP A 291 19.03 4.39 -13.30
CA ASP A 291 18.03 4.45 -14.38
C ASP A 291 17.14 5.70 -14.32
N LYS A 292 17.38 6.61 -13.36
CA LYS A 292 16.56 7.82 -13.10
C LYS A 292 15.08 7.51 -12.84
N ARG A 293 14.77 6.31 -12.33
CA ARG A 293 13.43 5.96 -11.83
C ARG A 293 13.23 6.50 -10.41
N LEU A 294 14.29 6.49 -9.60
CA LEU A 294 14.34 7.12 -8.29
C LEU A 294 15.25 8.36 -8.36
N GLU A 295 14.69 9.52 -8.06
CA GLU A 295 15.42 10.79 -8.00
C GLU A 295 15.58 11.26 -6.54
N GLY A 296 16.40 12.28 -6.32
CA GLY A 296 16.62 12.84 -4.98
C GLY A 296 17.58 12.08 -4.07
N ILE A 297 18.10 10.92 -4.48
CA ILE A 297 19.10 10.14 -3.73
C ILE A 297 20.51 10.53 -4.16
N SER A 298 21.42 10.68 -3.20
CA SER A 298 22.84 11.03 -3.43
C SER A 298 23.80 9.89 -3.13
N ASP A 299 23.57 9.11 -2.07
CA ASP A 299 24.40 7.98 -1.67
C ASP A 299 23.56 6.93 -0.93
N ILE A 300 24.01 5.68 -0.91
CA ILE A 300 23.36 4.57 -0.18
C ILE A 300 24.44 3.78 0.55
N ARG A 301 24.30 3.65 1.88
CA ARG A 301 25.26 2.95 2.75
C ARG A 301 24.54 1.93 3.62
N ASP A 302 25.19 0.81 3.87
CA ASP A 302 24.75 -0.16 4.89
C ASP A 302 25.61 0.02 6.14
N GLU A 303 24.99 0.49 7.22
CA GLU A 303 25.60 0.70 8.53
C GLU A 303 25.06 -0.32 9.55
N SER A 304 24.50 -1.44 9.06
CA SER A 304 24.01 -2.53 9.91
C SER A 304 25.15 -3.15 10.73
N ASP A 305 24.88 -3.42 12.01
CA ASP A 305 25.85 -4.02 12.92
C ASP A 305 25.22 -5.14 13.76
N ARG A 306 25.88 -5.55 14.85
CA ARG A 306 25.36 -6.58 15.76
C ARG A 306 24.15 -6.13 16.59
N THR A 307 23.90 -4.83 16.68
CA THR A 307 22.83 -4.23 17.48
C THR A 307 21.55 -4.03 16.69
N GLY A 308 21.64 -3.89 15.37
CA GLY A 308 20.47 -3.80 14.51
C GLY A 308 20.77 -3.53 13.05
N MET A 309 19.73 -3.60 12.23
CA MET A 309 19.78 -3.22 10.82
C MET A 309 19.71 -1.70 10.69
N ARG A 310 20.57 -1.12 9.85
CA ARG A 310 20.58 0.32 9.58
C ARG A 310 21.06 0.60 8.16
N VAL A 311 20.11 0.76 7.23
CA VAL A 311 20.43 1.15 5.84
C VAL A 311 20.19 2.65 5.68
N VAL A 312 21.19 3.38 5.19
CA VAL A 312 21.20 4.84 5.12
C VAL A 312 21.13 5.29 3.67
N ILE A 313 20.09 6.05 3.33
CA ILE A 313 19.89 6.60 1.99
C ILE A 313 20.02 8.12 2.10
N GLU A 314 21.19 8.65 1.75
CA GLU A 314 21.49 10.08 1.86
C GLU A 314 20.85 10.87 0.72
N LEU A 315 20.11 11.92 1.05
CA LEU A 315 19.35 12.71 0.07
C LEU A 315 20.17 13.86 -0.53
N LYS A 316 19.80 14.28 -1.74
CA LYS A 316 20.28 15.54 -2.35
C LYS A 316 19.76 16.73 -1.53
N ARG A 317 20.49 17.86 -1.53
CA ARG A 317 20.18 19.04 -0.70
C ARG A 317 18.78 19.63 -0.98
N ASP A 318 18.31 19.49 -2.20
CA ASP A 318 17.05 20.02 -2.72
C ASP A 318 15.92 18.99 -2.73
N ALA A 319 16.17 17.75 -2.27
CA ALA A 319 15.19 16.69 -2.27
C ALA A 319 14.27 16.78 -1.04
N VAL A 320 12.97 16.60 -1.26
CA VAL A 320 11.96 16.51 -0.20
C VAL A 320 11.92 15.05 0.30
N ALA A 321 12.26 14.84 1.56
CA ALA A 321 12.45 13.50 2.13
C ALA A 321 11.21 12.60 1.99
N ASP A 322 10.03 13.12 2.30
CA ASP A 322 8.77 12.34 2.23
C ASP A 322 8.46 11.87 0.81
N VAL A 323 8.74 12.70 -0.19
CA VAL A 323 8.53 12.35 -1.61
C VAL A 323 9.49 11.23 -2.04
N VAL A 324 10.76 11.31 -1.64
CA VAL A 324 11.74 10.24 -1.93
C VAL A 324 11.36 8.95 -1.22
N LEU A 325 10.90 9.04 0.04
CA LEU A 325 10.45 7.89 0.82
C LEU A 325 9.23 7.20 0.18
N ASN A 326 8.23 7.97 -0.25
CA ASN A 326 7.08 7.42 -0.96
C ASN A 326 7.47 6.75 -2.28
N ASN A 327 8.41 7.35 -3.02
CA ASN A 327 8.96 6.74 -4.23
C ASN A 327 9.72 5.44 -3.92
N LEU A 328 10.49 5.38 -2.83
CA LEU A 328 11.14 4.16 -2.37
C LEU A 328 10.11 3.07 -2.08
N TYR A 329 9.01 3.37 -1.39
CA TYR A 329 7.96 2.39 -1.16
C TYR A 329 7.32 1.90 -2.46
N ARG A 330 7.10 2.77 -3.45
CA ARG A 330 6.46 2.39 -4.72
C ARG A 330 7.37 1.56 -5.63
N PHE A 331 8.65 1.89 -5.70
CA PHE A 331 9.57 1.36 -6.72
C PHE A 331 10.61 0.37 -6.18
N SER A 332 10.65 0.12 -4.87
CA SER A 332 11.58 -0.84 -4.27
C SER A 332 10.87 -1.92 -3.46
N ALA A 333 11.63 -2.94 -3.05
CA ALA A 333 11.14 -4.00 -2.17
C ALA A 333 10.97 -3.54 -0.70
N LEU A 334 11.13 -2.25 -0.41
CA LEU A 334 10.83 -1.69 0.90
C LEU A 334 9.32 -1.69 1.19
N GLN A 335 8.47 -1.86 0.18
CA GLN A 335 7.07 -2.25 0.34
C GLN A 335 6.74 -3.41 -0.59
N THR A 336 6.14 -4.47 -0.06
CA THR A 336 5.74 -5.66 -0.82
C THR A 336 4.38 -6.16 -0.36
N SER A 337 3.90 -7.27 -0.93
CA SER A 337 2.70 -7.94 -0.43
C SER A 337 2.99 -9.41 -0.18
N PHE A 338 2.41 -9.93 0.91
CA PHE A 338 2.39 -11.34 1.24
C PHE A 338 1.05 -11.93 0.77
N GLY A 339 1.11 -12.78 -0.27
CA GLY A 339 -0.07 -13.50 -0.76
C GLY A 339 -0.41 -14.67 0.16
N CYS A 340 -1.41 -14.51 1.02
CA CYS A 340 -1.94 -15.56 1.87
C CYS A 340 -2.72 -16.58 1.03
N ASN A 341 -2.35 -17.84 1.15
CA ASN A 341 -3.06 -18.99 0.58
C ASN A 341 -2.95 -20.15 1.58
N MET A 342 -3.90 -20.23 2.50
CA MET A 342 -3.82 -21.04 3.70
C MET A 342 -4.36 -22.46 3.44
N VAL A 343 -3.50 -23.31 2.88
CA VAL A 343 -3.80 -24.71 2.57
C VAL A 343 -2.97 -25.64 3.44
N ALA A 344 -3.61 -26.59 4.12
CA ALA A 344 -2.92 -27.60 4.93
C ALA A 344 -3.63 -28.96 4.82
N LEU A 345 -2.95 -30.02 5.24
CA LEU A 345 -3.53 -31.35 5.33
C LEU A 345 -4.35 -31.46 6.62
N ASN A 346 -5.62 -31.83 6.49
CA ASN A 346 -6.51 -32.18 7.58
C ASN A 346 -6.89 -33.66 7.44
N GLY A 347 -6.34 -34.53 8.31
CA GLY A 347 -6.54 -35.97 8.20
C GLY A 347 -6.07 -36.56 6.86
N GLY A 348 -5.00 -36.00 6.27
CA GLY A 348 -4.44 -36.42 4.98
C GLY A 348 -5.13 -35.82 3.74
N ARG A 349 -6.14 -34.96 3.92
CA ARG A 349 -6.83 -34.26 2.82
C ARG A 349 -6.39 -32.80 2.75
N PRO A 350 -6.00 -32.27 1.58
CA PRO A 350 -5.67 -30.86 1.43
C PRO A 350 -6.93 -29.99 1.48
N GLU A 351 -6.98 -29.08 2.44
CA GLU A 351 -8.14 -28.20 2.67
C GLU A 351 -7.68 -26.74 2.79
N GLN A 352 -8.55 -25.82 2.37
CA GLN A 352 -8.40 -24.38 2.64
C GLN A 352 -8.96 -24.10 4.03
N LEU A 353 -8.13 -23.61 4.93
CA LEU A 353 -8.47 -23.44 6.33
C LEU A 353 -8.23 -21.99 6.74
N GLY A 354 -9.26 -21.32 7.24
CA GLY A 354 -9.15 -20.00 7.85
C GLY A 354 -8.55 -20.07 9.26
N LEU A 355 -8.50 -18.93 9.94
CA LEU A 355 -7.97 -18.85 11.31
C LEU A 355 -8.74 -19.75 12.28
N LYS A 356 -10.07 -19.64 12.26
CA LYS A 356 -10.95 -20.44 13.14
C LYS A 356 -10.81 -21.93 12.87
N ASP A 357 -10.72 -22.34 11.60
CA ASP A 357 -10.64 -23.74 11.20
C ASP A 357 -9.34 -24.38 11.71
N MET A 358 -8.20 -23.70 11.55
CA MET A 358 -6.91 -24.18 12.04
C MET A 358 -6.88 -24.31 13.57
N LEU A 359 -7.40 -23.31 14.30
CA LEU A 359 -7.50 -23.36 15.76
C LEU A 359 -8.41 -24.51 16.22
N SER A 360 -9.56 -24.68 15.57
CA SER A 360 -10.51 -25.76 15.89
C SER A 360 -9.91 -27.14 15.65
N ALA A 361 -9.19 -27.32 14.53
CA ALA A 361 -8.50 -28.57 14.21
C ALA A 361 -7.38 -28.88 15.22
N PHE A 362 -6.63 -27.86 15.64
CA PHE A 362 -5.60 -28.01 16.67
C PHE A 362 -6.21 -28.41 18.04
N ILE A 363 -7.28 -27.74 18.49
CA ILE A 363 -7.95 -28.06 19.75
C ILE A 363 -8.48 -29.51 19.73
N ALA A 364 -9.15 -29.91 18.65
CA ALA A 364 -9.63 -31.28 18.48
C ALA A 364 -8.48 -32.31 18.55
N PHE A 365 -7.34 -32.00 17.92
CA PHE A 365 -6.14 -32.84 18.02
C PHE A 365 -5.58 -32.90 19.44
N ARG A 366 -5.56 -31.78 20.17
CA ARG A 366 -5.15 -31.79 21.60
C ARG A 366 -6.07 -32.65 22.45
N GLU A 367 -7.39 -32.58 22.25
CA GLU A 367 -8.33 -33.44 22.97
C GLU A 367 -8.02 -34.93 22.72
N GLU A 368 -7.72 -35.31 21.47
CA GLU A 368 -7.31 -36.68 21.12
C GLU A 368 -6.01 -37.08 21.84
N VAL A 369 -4.97 -36.24 21.76
CA VAL A 369 -3.66 -36.49 22.37
C VAL A 369 -3.78 -36.67 23.88
N ILE A 370 -4.53 -35.79 24.57
CA ILE A 370 -4.77 -35.91 26.02
C ILE A 370 -5.53 -37.20 26.33
N GLY A 371 -6.57 -37.52 25.56
CA GLY A 371 -7.33 -38.76 25.74
C GLY A 371 -6.46 -40.02 25.56
N ARG A 372 -5.56 -40.02 24.58
CA ARG A 372 -4.60 -41.13 24.36
C ARG A 372 -3.57 -41.23 25.49
N ARG A 373 -2.95 -40.12 25.87
CA ARG A 373 -2.00 -40.04 26.99
C ARG A 373 -2.62 -40.60 28.27
N THR A 374 -3.82 -40.16 28.61
CA THR A 374 -4.53 -40.59 29.83
C THR A 374 -4.89 -42.08 29.76
N ARG A 375 -5.30 -42.61 28.59
CA ARG A 375 -5.52 -44.06 28.41
C ARG A 375 -4.24 -44.87 28.59
N PHE A 376 -3.11 -44.40 28.06
CA PHE A 376 -1.81 -45.06 28.22
C PHE A 376 -1.39 -45.09 29.70
N LEU A 377 -1.48 -43.94 30.39
CA LEU A 377 -1.16 -43.84 31.81
C LEU A 377 -2.10 -44.70 32.67
N LEU A 378 -3.40 -44.71 32.37
CA LEU A 378 -4.38 -45.56 33.03
C LEU A 378 -4.06 -47.05 32.85
N LYS A 379 -3.71 -47.47 31.63
CA LYS A 379 -3.30 -48.86 31.37
C LYS A 379 -2.08 -49.23 32.20
N LYS A 380 -1.03 -48.41 32.17
CA LYS A 380 0.21 -48.65 32.93
C LYS A 380 -0.05 -48.68 34.45
N ALA A 381 -0.91 -47.80 34.95
CA ALA A 381 -1.32 -47.76 36.34
C ALA A 381 -2.11 -49.01 36.73
N ARG A 382 -3.05 -49.46 35.89
CA ARG A 382 -3.81 -50.71 36.09
C ARG A 382 -2.92 -51.95 36.07
N ASP A 383 -2.00 -52.05 35.11
CA ASP A 383 -1.04 -53.17 35.02
C ASP A 383 -0.16 -53.23 36.27
N ARG A 384 0.30 -52.07 36.78
CA ARG A 384 1.07 -51.99 38.03
C ARG A 384 0.23 -52.35 39.26
N ALA A 385 -0.98 -51.81 39.36
CA ALA A 385 -1.92 -52.09 40.44
C ALA A 385 -2.27 -53.58 40.50
N HIS A 386 -2.47 -54.22 39.34
CA HIS A 386 -2.73 -55.65 39.24
C HIS A 386 -1.62 -56.47 39.90
N VAL A 387 -0.36 -56.18 39.57
CA VAL A 387 0.77 -56.87 40.21
C VAL A 387 0.82 -56.61 41.72
N LEU A 388 0.65 -55.35 42.15
CA LEU A 388 0.73 -54.98 43.57
C LEU A 388 -0.40 -55.60 44.41
N VAL A 389 -1.61 -55.75 43.87
CA VAL A 389 -2.70 -56.48 44.53
C VAL A 389 -2.29 -57.92 44.82
N GLY A 390 -1.67 -58.60 43.85
CA GLY A 390 -1.15 -59.95 44.05
C GLY A 390 -0.12 -60.02 45.18
N LEU A 391 0.81 -59.06 45.23
CA LEU A 391 1.80 -58.97 46.29
C LEU A 391 1.17 -58.66 47.66
N ALA A 392 0.16 -57.80 47.72
CA ALA A 392 -0.54 -57.47 48.96
C ALA A 392 -1.32 -58.68 49.50
N ILE A 393 -2.03 -59.41 48.63
CA ILE A 393 -2.67 -60.69 49.00
C ILE A 393 -1.60 -61.68 49.51
N ALA A 394 -0.44 -61.71 48.86
CA ALA A 394 0.61 -62.63 49.26
C ALA A 394 1.23 -62.30 50.62
N VAL A 395 1.45 -61.03 50.92
CA VAL A 395 1.94 -60.57 52.23
C VAL A 395 0.88 -60.80 53.31
N ALA A 396 -0.41 -60.61 53.01
CA ALA A 396 -1.50 -60.87 53.95
C ALA A 396 -1.65 -62.38 54.28
N ASN A 397 -1.28 -63.27 53.37
CA ASN A 397 -1.42 -64.73 53.49
C ASN A 397 -0.06 -65.46 53.46
N ILE A 398 0.99 -64.83 54.00
CA ILE A 398 2.39 -65.25 53.78
C ILE A 398 2.71 -66.67 54.23
N ASP A 399 2.18 -67.12 55.37
CA ASP A 399 2.46 -68.45 55.92
C ASP A 399 1.92 -69.55 55.00
N GLU A 400 0.72 -69.35 54.45
CA GLU A 400 0.09 -70.30 53.51
C GLU A 400 0.82 -70.34 52.17
N ILE A 401 1.28 -69.18 51.68
CA ILE A 401 2.06 -69.10 50.43
C ILE A 401 3.42 -69.77 50.60
N ILE A 402 4.13 -69.53 51.72
CA ILE A 402 5.40 -70.19 52.00
C ILE A 402 5.20 -71.70 52.11
N HIS A 403 4.13 -72.15 52.78
CA HIS A 403 3.83 -73.58 52.87
C HIS A 403 3.63 -74.19 51.47
N LEU A 404 2.77 -73.59 50.65
CA LEU A 404 2.49 -74.05 49.28
C LEU A 404 3.78 -74.13 48.45
N ILE A 405 4.58 -73.06 48.44
CA ILE A 405 5.85 -72.99 47.70
C ILE A 405 6.84 -74.06 48.19
N ARG A 406 6.94 -74.28 49.51
CA ARG A 406 7.84 -75.30 50.09
C ARG A 406 7.42 -76.74 49.80
N THR A 407 6.12 -76.98 49.61
CA THR A 407 5.58 -78.31 49.31
C THR A 407 5.54 -78.64 47.82
N ALA A 408 5.59 -77.63 46.96
CA ALA A 408 5.60 -77.83 45.51
C ALA A 408 6.96 -78.39 45.03
N PRO A 409 6.98 -79.36 44.09
CA PRO A 409 8.21 -79.98 43.60
C PRO A 409 9.05 -79.06 42.70
N ASP A 410 8.42 -78.10 42.02
CA ASP A 410 9.07 -77.18 41.09
C ASP A 410 8.30 -75.84 40.98
N PRO A 411 8.92 -74.77 40.45
CA PRO A 411 8.30 -73.45 40.33
C PRO A 411 7.07 -73.40 39.42
N ALA A 412 6.98 -74.24 38.38
CA ALA A 412 5.82 -74.26 37.49
C ALA A 412 4.60 -74.86 38.22
N THR A 413 4.82 -75.94 38.97
CA THR A 413 3.78 -76.52 39.84
C THR A 413 3.34 -75.53 40.93
N ALA A 414 4.27 -74.85 41.60
CA ALA A 414 3.95 -73.82 42.60
C ALA A 414 3.11 -72.68 42.01
N ARG A 415 3.48 -72.19 40.82
CA ARG A 415 2.73 -71.14 40.10
C ARG A 415 1.31 -71.59 39.76
N GLY A 416 1.13 -72.78 39.22
CA GLY A 416 -0.19 -73.34 38.91
C GLY A 416 -1.08 -73.42 40.16
N GLN A 417 -0.54 -73.95 41.27
CA GLN A 417 -1.27 -74.06 42.53
C GLN A 417 -1.64 -72.70 43.14
N LEU A 418 -0.77 -71.68 43.05
CA LEU A 418 -1.06 -70.31 43.48
C LEU A 418 -2.28 -69.72 42.74
N MET A 419 -2.43 -70.02 41.45
CA MET A 419 -3.52 -69.52 40.59
C MET A 419 -4.84 -70.31 40.73
N GLU A 420 -4.77 -71.59 41.08
CA GLU A 420 -5.94 -72.44 41.31
C GLU A 420 -6.61 -72.15 42.65
N ARG A 421 -5.83 -71.82 43.68
CA ARG A 421 -6.33 -71.55 45.03
C ARG A 421 -7.09 -70.23 45.10
N HIS A 422 -8.13 -70.24 45.94
CA HIS A 422 -8.91 -69.07 46.31
C HIS A 422 -8.30 -68.42 47.55
N TRP A 423 -7.91 -67.15 47.45
CA TRP A 423 -7.25 -66.40 48.52
C TRP A 423 -8.18 -65.35 49.13
N PRO A 424 -8.21 -65.16 50.46
CA PRO A 424 -8.96 -64.06 51.08
C PRO A 424 -8.44 -62.69 50.63
N ALA A 425 -9.35 -61.81 50.18
CA ALA A 425 -8.98 -60.51 49.58
C ALA A 425 -9.66 -59.28 50.19
N ARG A 426 -10.26 -59.40 51.39
CA ARG A 426 -11.10 -58.36 52.01
C ARG A 426 -10.42 -56.99 52.09
N ASP A 427 -9.14 -56.94 52.46
CA ASP A 427 -8.42 -55.68 52.67
C ASP A 427 -8.08 -54.93 51.37
N VAL A 428 -8.09 -55.63 50.23
CA VAL A 428 -7.72 -55.10 48.90
C VAL A 428 -8.88 -55.10 47.90
N GLU A 429 -10.06 -55.56 48.31
CA GLU A 429 -11.28 -55.63 47.49
C GLU A 429 -11.66 -54.29 46.83
N PRO A 430 -11.61 -53.12 47.52
CA PRO A 430 -11.91 -51.84 46.88
C PRO A 430 -10.99 -51.51 45.71
N LEU A 431 -9.71 -51.88 45.80
CA LEU A 431 -8.72 -51.65 44.75
C LEU A 431 -8.89 -52.63 43.59
N ILE A 432 -9.22 -53.90 43.86
CA ILE A 432 -9.53 -54.89 42.81
C ILE A 432 -10.70 -54.41 41.94
N ARG A 433 -11.76 -53.88 42.59
CA ARG A 433 -12.90 -53.29 41.88
C ARG A 433 -12.54 -52.06 41.04
N LEU A 434 -11.57 -51.26 41.49
CA LEU A 434 -11.12 -50.06 40.77
C LEU A 434 -10.27 -50.40 39.54
N ILE A 435 -9.45 -51.45 39.62
CA ILE A 435 -8.68 -51.97 38.48
C ILE A 435 -9.64 -52.45 37.39
N ASP A 436 -10.73 -53.13 37.78
CA ASP A 436 -11.79 -53.60 36.89
C ASP A 436 -11.25 -54.54 35.79
N ASP A 437 -10.38 -55.50 36.16
CA ASP A 437 -9.96 -56.57 35.23
C ASP A 437 -11.07 -57.65 35.19
N PRO A 438 -11.78 -57.81 34.05
CA PRO A 438 -12.88 -58.76 33.93
C PRO A 438 -12.44 -60.23 34.06
N ARG A 439 -11.14 -60.51 33.96
CA ARG A 439 -10.60 -61.88 34.06
C ARG A 439 -10.29 -62.28 35.50
N HIS A 440 -10.12 -61.30 36.40
CA HIS A 440 -9.69 -61.51 37.78
C HIS A 440 -10.52 -60.65 38.73
N MET A 441 -11.70 -61.15 39.08
CA MET A 441 -12.64 -60.47 39.98
C MET A 441 -12.68 -61.12 41.36
N VAL A 442 -13.08 -60.36 42.37
CA VAL A 442 -13.42 -60.91 43.69
C VAL A 442 -14.72 -61.70 43.56
N GLN A 443 -14.73 -62.94 44.03
CA GLN A 443 -15.89 -63.82 44.01
C GLN A 443 -16.90 -63.45 45.10
N GLU A 444 -18.14 -63.93 44.99
CA GLU A 444 -19.21 -63.63 45.95
C GLU A 444 -18.87 -64.06 47.41
N ASP A 445 -17.96 -65.03 47.57
CA ASP A 445 -17.46 -65.50 48.86
C ASP A 445 -16.33 -64.64 49.46
N GLY A 446 -15.93 -63.56 48.79
CA GLY A 446 -14.85 -62.66 49.22
C GLY A 446 -13.44 -63.18 48.92
N THR A 447 -13.31 -64.20 48.08
CA THR A 447 -12.03 -64.76 47.64
C THR A 447 -11.59 -64.26 46.26
N TYR A 448 -10.30 -64.33 45.99
CA TYR A 448 -9.67 -63.87 44.75
C TYR A 448 -8.71 -64.94 44.21
N ARG A 449 -8.67 -65.09 42.88
CA ARG A 449 -7.76 -66.01 42.18
C ARG A 449 -6.66 -65.21 41.48
N LEU A 450 -5.42 -65.56 41.81
CA LEU A 450 -4.23 -64.90 41.27
C LEU A 450 -4.09 -65.15 39.76
N SER A 451 -3.63 -64.14 39.04
CA SER A 451 -3.22 -64.24 37.64
C SER A 451 -1.83 -64.88 37.52
N GLU A 452 -1.46 -65.29 36.29
CA GLU A 452 -0.11 -65.80 36.02
C GLU A 452 0.96 -64.74 36.32
N GLU A 453 0.70 -63.47 35.96
CA GLU A 453 1.59 -62.35 36.21
C GLU A 453 1.78 -62.09 37.72
N GLN A 454 0.69 -62.13 38.49
CA GLN A 454 0.72 -61.99 39.94
C GLN A 454 1.48 -63.15 40.59
N ALA A 455 1.17 -64.40 40.21
CA ALA A 455 1.85 -65.57 40.76
C ALA A 455 3.35 -65.55 40.47
N ARG A 456 3.76 -65.11 39.27
CA ARG A 456 5.18 -64.91 38.93
C ARG A 456 5.82 -63.83 39.81
N ALA A 457 5.17 -62.68 39.97
CA ALA A 457 5.67 -61.60 40.80
C ALA A 457 5.83 -62.01 42.28
N ILE A 458 4.92 -62.84 42.79
CA ILE A 458 4.99 -63.41 44.14
C ILE A 458 6.21 -64.34 44.28
N LEU A 459 6.46 -65.20 43.30
CA LEU A 459 7.62 -66.11 43.31
C LEU A 459 8.96 -65.35 43.21
N GLU A 460 8.97 -64.15 42.63
CA GLU A 460 10.13 -63.28 42.53
C GLU A 460 10.29 -62.35 43.76
N LEU A 461 9.38 -62.43 44.75
CA LEU A 461 9.37 -61.58 45.94
C LEU A 461 10.60 -61.85 46.82
N ARG A 462 11.32 -60.78 47.16
CA ARG A 462 12.52 -60.85 48.02
C ARG A 462 12.14 -60.71 49.50
N LEU A 463 12.82 -61.45 50.38
CA LEU A 463 12.56 -61.45 51.84
C LEU A 463 12.53 -60.04 52.48
N GLN A 464 13.30 -59.08 51.97
CA GLN A 464 13.29 -57.68 52.45
C GLN A 464 11.91 -57.01 52.36
N ARG A 465 11.06 -57.43 51.40
CA ARG A 465 9.69 -56.91 51.21
C ARG A 465 8.69 -57.43 52.24
N LEU A 466 9.08 -58.41 53.07
CA LEU A 466 8.24 -58.99 54.12
C LEU A 466 8.38 -58.28 55.48
N THR A 467 9.23 -57.25 55.57
CA THR A 467 9.30 -56.38 56.75
C THR A 467 8.01 -55.57 56.90
N ALA A 468 7.72 -55.08 58.11
CA ALA A 468 6.58 -54.19 58.33
C ALA A 468 6.64 -52.95 57.40
N LEU A 469 7.82 -52.35 57.27
CA LEU A 469 8.05 -51.23 56.35
C LEU A 469 7.79 -51.61 54.88
N GLY A 470 8.23 -52.80 54.44
CA GLY A 470 7.99 -53.27 53.07
C GLY A 470 6.52 -53.51 52.76
N ARG A 471 5.73 -53.93 53.76
CA ARG A 471 4.26 -54.05 53.65
C ARG A 471 3.60 -52.68 53.53
N ASP A 472 4.01 -51.74 54.39
CA ASP A 472 3.49 -50.37 54.38
C ASP A 472 3.81 -49.67 53.04
N GLU A 473 5.03 -49.84 52.51
CA GLU A 473 5.42 -49.33 51.18
C GLU A 473 4.50 -49.86 50.05
N ILE A 474 4.13 -51.15 50.08
CA ILE A 474 3.21 -51.73 49.09
C ILE A 474 1.81 -51.15 49.23
N ALA A 475 1.33 -50.97 50.46
CA ALA A 475 0.02 -50.38 50.74
C ALA A 475 -0.04 -48.90 50.31
N ASP A 476 1.00 -48.12 50.59
CA ASP A 476 1.11 -46.72 50.17
C ASP A 476 1.20 -46.58 48.66
N GLU A 477 1.98 -47.45 47.99
CA GLU A 477 2.07 -47.49 46.52
C GLU A 477 0.69 -47.84 45.90
N LEU A 478 -0.02 -48.81 46.46
CA LEU A 478 -1.38 -49.18 46.04
C LEU A 478 -2.38 -48.04 46.20
N ASN A 479 -2.39 -47.36 47.35
CA ASN A 479 -3.29 -46.23 47.59
C ASN A 479 -3.00 -45.08 46.62
N LYS A 480 -1.72 -44.78 46.37
CA LYS A 480 -1.31 -43.76 45.41
C LYS A 480 -1.78 -44.10 44.00
N ILE A 481 -1.54 -45.33 43.54
CA ILE A 481 -1.98 -45.77 42.20
C ILE A 481 -3.51 -45.80 42.12
N GLY A 482 -4.21 -46.17 43.19
CA GLY A 482 -5.66 -46.08 43.26
C GLY A 482 -6.17 -44.65 43.02
N ALA A 483 -5.56 -43.65 43.66
CA ALA A 483 -5.88 -42.25 43.42
C ALA A 483 -5.58 -41.82 41.97
N GLU A 484 -4.44 -42.25 41.40
CA GLU A 484 -4.09 -41.98 40.00
C GLU A 484 -5.11 -42.59 39.02
N ILE A 485 -5.52 -43.85 39.22
CA ILE A 485 -6.53 -44.52 38.40
C ILE A 485 -7.86 -43.76 38.46
N GLN A 486 -8.30 -43.34 39.65
CA GLN A 486 -9.52 -42.54 39.81
C GLN A 486 -9.44 -41.21 39.04
N ASP A 487 -8.32 -40.50 39.17
CA ASP A 487 -8.09 -39.23 38.46
C ASP A 487 -8.09 -39.43 36.93
N PHE A 488 -7.42 -40.46 36.42
CA PHE A 488 -7.42 -40.77 34.98
C PHE A 488 -8.82 -41.15 34.47
N LEU A 489 -9.59 -41.94 35.23
CA LEU A 489 -10.97 -42.27 34.87
C LEU A 489 -11.87 -41.04 34.88
N ASP A 490 -11.68 -40.12 35.82
CA ASP A 490 -12.39 -38.84 35.85
C ASP A 490 -12.07 -37.98 34.63
N ILE A 491 -10.79 -37.83 34.28
CA ILE A 491 -10.34 -37.11 33.08
C ILE A 491 -10.98 -37.71 31.81
N LEU A 492 -10.98 -39.05 31.66
CA LEU A 492 -11.55 -39.70 30.48
C LEU A 492 -13.07 -39.59 30.38
N ARG A 493 -13.77 -39.41 31.49
CA ARG A 493 -15.25 -39.24 31.52
C ARG A 493 -15.68 -37.79 31.31
N SER A 494 -14.81 -36.82 31.57
CA SER A 494 -15.15 -35.40 31.55
C SER A 494 -14.36 -34.64 30.49
N ARG A 495 -15.04 -34.22 29.42
CA ARG A 495 -14.45 -33.31 28.41
C ARG A 495 -13.98 -32.00 29.04
N ALA A 496 -14.69 -31.48 30.03
CA ALA A 496 -14.28 -30.26 30.75
C ALA A 496 -12.91 -30.42 31.41
N ARG A 497 -12.65 -31.57 32.05
CA ARG A 497 -11.34 -31.88 32.65
C ARG A 497 -10.22 -31.96 31.61
N ILE A 498 -10.50 -32.51 30.43
CA ILE A 498 -9.56 -32.51 29.30
C ILE A 498 -9.24 -31.08 28.86
N LEU A 499 -10.26 -30.24 28.66
CA LEU A 499 -10.08 -28.84 28.27
C LEU A 499 -9.32 -28.03 29.34
N ASP A 500 -9.54 -28.31 30.63
CA ASP A 500 -8.80 -27.68 31.73
C ASP A 500 -7.31 -28.03 31.69
N ILE A 501 -6.98 -29.29 31.38
CA ILE A 501 -5.58 -29.72 31.19
C ILE A 501 -4.96 -28.99 30.00
N ILE A 502 -5.67 -28.93 28.86
CA ILE A 502 -5.21 -28.22 27.67
C ILE A 502 -4.98 -26.74 27.98
N ARG A 503 -5.92 -26.08 28.67
CA ARG A 503 -5.79 -24.68 29.09
C ARG A 503 -4.56 -24.47 29.96
N LYS A 504 -4.35 -25.34 30.96
CA LYS A 504 -3.20 -25.23 31.85
C LYS A 504 -1.89 -25.36 31.09
N GLU A 505 -1.76 -26.37 30.23
CA GLU A 505 -0.56 -26.58 29.40
C GLU A 505 -0.31 -25.40 28.44
N LEU A 506 -1.36 -24.85 27.82
CA LEU A 506 -1.26 -23.67 26.96
C LEU A 506 -0.84 -22.42 27.75
N THR A 507 -1.40 -22.22 28.95
CA THR A 507 -1.07 -21.09 29.83
C THR A 507 0.40 -21.15 30.28
N GLU A 508 0.88 -22.33 30.66
CA GLU A 508 2.31 -22.54 30.99
C GLU A 508 3.23 -22.18 29.81
N ILE A 509 2.85 -22.56 28.59
CA ILE A 509 3.60 -22.21 27.37
C ILE A 509 3.54 -20.69 27.11
N HIS A 510 2.38 -20.07 27.30
CA HIS A 510 2.21 -18.63 27.15
C HIS A 510 3.13 -17.88 28.12
N GLU A 511 3.08 -18.21 29.41
CA GLU A 511 3.92 -17.57 30.44
C GLU A 511 5.42 -17.72 30.20
N GLU A 512 5.84 -18.86 29.64
CA GLU A 512 7.26 -19.16 29.42
C GLU A 512 7.81 -18.60 28.10
N PHE A 513 7.02 -18.58 27.02
CA PHE A 513 7.52 -18.34 25.66
C PHE A 513 6.83 -17.20 24.90
N ALA A 514 5.76 -16.60 25.42
CA ALA A 514 5.13 -15.46 24.75
C ALA A 514 6.11 -14.28 24.63
N THR A 515 6.07 -13.60 23.49
CA THR A 515 6.90 -12.43 23.22
C THR A 515 6.02 -11.29 22.74
N PRO A 516 6.39 -10.01 22.99
CA PRO A 516 5.68 -8.88 22.41
C PRO A 516 5.61 -8.99 20.88
N ARG A 517 4.53 -8.46 20.30
CA ARG A 517 4.39 -8.34 18.84
C ARG A 517 5.53 -7.49 18.28
N ARG A 518 6.09 -7.91 17.14
CA ARG A 518 7.14 -7.16 16.44
C ARG A 518 6.55 -6.26 15.35
N THR A 519 5.62 -6.81 14.57
CA THR A 519 5.00 -6.10 13.45
C THR A 519 3.97 -5.07 13.95
N GLU A 520 3.97 -3.88 13.37
CA GLU A 520 2.97 -2.83 13.61
C GLU A 520 1.85 -2.94 12.58
N ILE A 521 0.59 -2.68 12.96
CA ILE A 521 -0.55 -2.68 12.03
C ILE A 521 -1.16 -1.28 12.02
N VAL A 522 -1.13 -0.61 10.87
CA VAL A 522 -1.67 0.75 10.69
C VAL A 522 -2.95 0.66 9.86
N ASP A 523 -4.02 1.25 10.40
CA ASP A 523 -5.32 1.36 9.74
C ASP A 523 -5.31 2.53 8.76
N GLY A 524 -5.32 2.23 7.44
CA GLY A 524 -5.25 3.23 6.37
C GLY A 524 -3.82 3.52 5.91
N GLY A 525 -3.57 3.42 4.60
CA GLY A 525 -2.23 3.62 4.03
C GLY A 525 -1.96 2.86 2.72
N ALA A 526 -2.94 2.12 2.18
CA ALA A 526 -2.80 1.40 0.91
C ALA A 526 -2.95 2.32 -0.32
N ASP A 527 -3.63 3.46 -0.17
CA ASP A 527 -3.91 4.37 -1.28
C ASP A 527 -2.89 5.52 -1.28
N LEU A 528 -1.67 5.20 -1.70
CA LEU A 528 -0.70 6.22 -2.12
C LEU A 528 -1.23 6.79 -3.44
N GLU A 529 -1.68 8.04 -3.44
CA GLU A 529 -2.13 8.67 -4.67
C GLU A 529 -0.90 9.01 -5.52
N ASP A 530 -1.02 8.99 -6.85
CA ASP A 530 0.09 9.40 -7.74
C ASP A 530 0.61 10.81 -7.39
N GLU A 531 -0.23 11.62 -6.76
CA GLU A 531 0.04 12.98 -6.30
C GLU A 531 1.00 13.04 -5.10
N ASP A 532 0.98 12.07 -4.19
CA ASP A 532 1.88 12.03 -3.01
C ASP A 532 3.36 11.81 -3.39
N LEU A 533 3.60 11.51 -4.66
CA LEU A 533 4.92 11.37 -5.27
C LEU A 533 5.41 12.63 -5.96
N ILE A 534 4.55 13.64 -6.09
CA ILE A 534 4.84 14.87 -6.80
C ILE A 534 5.25 15.94 -5.79
N ARG A 535 6.37 16.61 -6.04
CA ARG A 535 6.78 17.76 -5.26
C ARG A 535 5.78 18.91 -5.44
N ARG A 536 5.39 19.53 -4.31
CA ARG A 536 4.68 20.81 -4.31
C ARG A 536 5.64 21.91 -4.73
N GLU A 537 5.31 22.55 -5.84
CA GLU A 537 6.13 23.59 -6.47
C GLU A 537 5.22 24.49 -7.29
N ASP A 538 5.50 25.79 -7.29
CA ASP A 538 4.75 26.75 -8.09
C ASP A 538 5.21 26.69 -9.55
N MET A 539 4.23 26.59 -10.45
CA MET A 539 4.46 26.41 -11.87
C MET A 539 3.80 27.55 -12.65
N VAL A 540 4.52 28.09 -13.62
CA VAL A 540 3.95 28.94 -14.66
C VAL A 540 3.32 28.03 -15.71
N VAL A 541 2.01 28.18 -15.91
CA VAL A 541 1.26 27.45 -16.94
C VAL A 541 0.96 28.39 -18.10
N THR A 542 1.42 28.03 -19.29
CA THR A 542 1.20 28.81 -20.52
C THR A 542 0.36 28.01 -21.51
N VAL A 543 -0.61 28.69 -22.14
CA VAL A 543 -1.45 28.13 -23.20
C VAL A 543 -1.28 28.98 -24.46
N SER A 544 -1.02 28.34 -25.61
CA SER A 544 -0.83 29.01 -26.90
C SER A 544 -2.13 29.14 -27.69
N HIS A 545 -2.11 29.97 -28.75
CA HIS A 545 -3.25 30.15 -29.64
C HIS A 545 -3.63 28.87 -30.39
N ALA A 546 -2.64 28.09 -30.83
CA ALA A 546 -2.85 26.79 -31.46
C ALA A 546 -3.28 25.69 -30.46
N GLY A 547 -3.52 26.04 -29.19
CA GLY A 547 -4.04 25.14 -28.17
C GLY A 547 -2.97 24.23 -27.56
N TYR A 548 -1.71 24.64 -27.54
CA TYR A 548 -0.66 23.94 -26.80
C TYR A 548 -0.61 24.42 -25.35
N ILE A 549 -0.42 23.49 -24.41
CA ILE A 549 -0.27 23.79 -22.98
C ILE A 549 1.04 23.20 -22.46
N LYS A 550 1.67 23.92 -21.52
CA LYS A 550 2.84 23.44 -20.75
C LYS A 550 2.88 24.05 -19.36
N ARG A 551 3.67 23.42 -18.49
CA ARG A 551 4.08 23.97 -17.19
C ARG A 551 5.60 24.09 -17.10
N VAL A 552 6.07 25.13 -16.45
CA VAL A 552 7.50 25.41 -16.22
C VAL A 552 7.67 25.87 -14.77
N PRO A 553 8.66 25.38 -14.00
CA PRO A 553 8.84 25.80 -12.61
C PRO A 553 9.06 27.32 -12.50
N LEU A 554 8.39 27.97 -11.55
CA LEU A 554 8.46 29.42 -11.37
C LEU A 554 9.91 29.89 -11.15
N ASP A 555 10.73 29.13 -10.42
CA ASP A 555 12.15 29.41 -10.19
C ASP A 555 13.00 29.48 -11.48
N THR A 556 12.52 28.87 -12.57
CA THR A 556 13.16 28.97 -13.89
C THR A 556 13.03 30.40 -14.44
N TYR A 557 11.97 31.11 -14.05
CA TYR A 557 11.74 32.52 -14.29
C TYR A 557 12.33 33.33 -13.11
N ARG A 558 13.65 33.46 -13.06
CA ARG A 558 14.33 34.23 -12.00
C ARG A 558 14.08 35.74 -12.16
N ALA A 559 13.63 36.39 -11.08
CA ALA A 559 13.57 37.85 -10.98
C ALA A 559 14.94 38.51 -11.24
N GLN A 560 15.03 39.39 -12.24
CA GLN A 560 16.19 40.27 -12.45
C GLN A 560 15.98 41.59 -11.69
N ARG A 561 17.00 42.04 -10.95
CA ARG A 561 17.03 43.44 -10.47
C ARG A 561 17.30 44.37 -11.66
N ARG A 562 16.68 45.56 -11.61
CA ARG A 562 16.81 46.67 -12.56
C ARG A 562 18.21 46.75 -13.20
N GLY A 563 18.29 46.54 -14.52
CA GLY A 563 19.49 46.81 -15.34
C GLY A 563 20.31 45.61 -15.85
N GLY A 564 19.84 44.36 -15.74
CA GLY A 564 20.50 43.19 -16.36
C GLY A 564 20.00 42.89 -17.78
N LYS A 565 20.90 42.56 -18.73
CA LYS A 565 20.52 42.06 -20.07
C LYS A 565 19.96 40.63 -19.95
N GLY A 566 18.69 40.44 -20.32
CA GLY A 566 17.97 39.15 -20.27
C GLY A 566 18.48 38.10 -21.26
N ARG A 567 18.28 36.81 -20.94
CA ARG A 567 18.48 35.66 -21.86
C ARG A 567 17.18 35.36 -22.60
N SER A 568 17.30 34.97 -23.86
CA SER A 568 16.20 34.77 -24.82
C SER A 568 15.22 33.64 -24.44
N GLY A 569 13.92 33.97 -24.47
CA GLY A 569 12.80 33.03 -24.52
C GLY A 569 12.63 32.36 -25.90
N MET A 570 11.51 31.64 -26.07
CA MET A 570 11.24 30.75 -27.20
C MET A 570 11.49 31.42 -28.56
N ALA A 571 12.32 30.82 -29.42
CA ALA A 571 12.45 31.28 -30.79
C ALA A 571 11.13 31.01 -31.54
N THR A 572 10.30 32.03 -31.70
CA THR A 572 9.08 32.00 -32.52
C THR A 572 9.46 32.06 -33.99
N LYS A 573 9.91 30.93 -34.54
CA LYS A 573 9.53 30.60 -35.91
C LYS A 573 8.18 29.89 -35.81
N ASP A 574 7.22 30.33 -36.62
CA ASP A 574 5.81 29.93 -36.69
C ASP A 574 4.88 30.58 -35.65
N GLU A 575 3.99 31.45 -36.16
CA GLU A 575 2.64 31.97 -35.81
C GLU A 575 1.92 31.60 -34.48
N ASP A 576 2.52 30.90 -33.52
CA ASP A 576 1.87 30.44 -32.28
C ASP A 576 2.35 31.22 -31.04
N PHE A 577 1.50 32.12 -30.53
CA PHE A 577 1.76 32.99 -29.39
C PHE A 577 0.99 32.52 -28.14
N VAL A 578 1.43 32.95 -26.95
CA VAL A 578 0.76 32.63 -25.68
C VAL A 578 -0.55 33.42 -25.57
N THR A 579 -1.68 32.73 -25.45
CA THR A 579 -3.01 33.33 -25.27
C THR A 579 -3.41 33.46 -23.82
N ARG A 580 -2.89 32.59 -22.94
CA ARG A 580 -3.12 32.63 -21.48
C ARG A 580 -1.87 32.22 -20.71
N LEU A 581 -1.63 32.91 -19.60
CA LEU A 581 -0.63 32.58 -18.61
C LEU A 581 -1.29 32.64 -17.23
N PHE A 582 -0.97 31.69 -16.35
CA PHE A 582 -1.31 31.77 -14.93
C PHE A 582 -0.28 30.99 -14.11
N VAL A 583 -0.09 31.40 -12.85
CA VAL A 583 0.73 30.68 -11.87
C VAL A 583 -0.18 29.78 -11.04
N ALA A 584 0.21 28.53 -10.87
CA ALA A 584 -0.51 27.58 -10.04
C ALA A 584 0.46 26.52 -9.49
N ASN A 585 0.20 26.02 -8.29
CA ASN A 585 1.00 24.97 -7.71
C ASN A 585 0.75 23.64 -8.45
N THR A 586 1.71 22.72 -8.43
CA THR A 586 1.58 21.39 -9.05
C THR A 586 0.29 20.65 -8.67
N HIS A 587 -0.24 20.89 -7.46
CA HIS A 587 -1.43 20.20 -6.94
C HIS A 587 -2.74 20.92 -7.30
N THR A 588 -2.66 22.15 -7.83
CA THR A 588 -3.82 22.98 -8.12
C THR A 588 -4.69 22.33 -9.20
N PRO A 589 -6.00 22.12 -8.96
CA PRO A 589 -6.92 21.63 -9.96
C PRO A 589 -7.31 22.74 -10.96
N VAL A 590 -7.39 22.36 -12.23
CA VAL A 590 -7.75 23.26 -13.33
C VAL A 590 -8.93 22.68 -14.09
N LEU A 591 -9.94 23.52 -14.33
CA LEU A 591 -11.08 23.20 -15.18
C LEU A 591 -10.88 23.74 -16.60
N PHE A 592 -11.14 22.88 -17.59
CA PHE A 592 -11.12 23.21 -19.02
C PHE A 592 -12.53 23.10 -19.56
N PHE A 593 -13.09 24.20 -20.04
CA PHE A 593 -14.44 24.25 -20.63
C PHE A 593 -14.33 24.28 -22.15
N SER A 594 -15.06 23.40 -22.82
CA SER A 594 -15.08 23.32 -24.27
C SER A 594 -16.18 24.17 -24.91
N SER A 595 -16.05 24.39 -26.22
CA SER A 595 -17.05 25.05 -27.05
C SER A 595 -18.41 24.35 -27.07
N ARG A 596 -18.48 23.07 -26.65
CA ARG A 596 -19.72 22.29 -26.52
C ARG A 596 -20.35 22.35 -25.12
N GLY A 597 -19.74 23.08 -24.19
CA GLY A 597 -20.21 23.19 -22.81
C GLY A 597 -19.85 21.99 -21.92
N ILE A 598 -18.78 21.26 -22.27
CA ILE A 598 -18.23 20.17 -21.46
C ILE A 598 -17.07 20.71 -20.63
N ALA A 599 -17.06 20.38 -19.33
CA ALA A 599 -15.96 20.65 -18.41
C ALA A 599 -15.09 19.40 -18.22
N TYR A 600 -13.78 19.59 -18.27
CA TYR A 600 -12.76 18.60 -17.94
C TYR A 600 -11.94 19.08 -16.74
N LYS A 601 -11.49 18.17 -15.87
CA LYS A 601 -10.67 18.48 -14.68
C LYS A 601 -9.31 17.79 -14.77
N MET A 602 -8.24 18.52 -14.52
CA MET A 602 -6.91 17.95 -14.26
C MET A 602 -6.10 18.85 -13.33
N LYS A 603 -5.20 18.24 -12.55
CA LYS A 603 -4.23 18.98 -11.73
C LYS A 603 -3.03 19.43 -12.57
N VAL A 604 -2.39 20.52 -12.17
CA VAL A 604 -1.26 21.12 -12.88
C VAL A 604 -0.14 20.11 -13.13
N TRP A 605 0.18 19.22 -12.19
CA TRP A 605 1.28 18.26 -12.36
C TRP A 605 1.13 17.33 -13.57
N ARG A 606 -0.11 17.09 -14.04
CA ARG A 606 -0.41 16.30 -15.25
C ARG A 606 -0.14 17.06 -16.55
N LEU A 607 0.04 18.38 -16.48
CA LEU A 607 0.46 19.19 -17.61
C LEU A 607 1.91 18.86 -17.99
N PRO A 608 2.26 18.91 -19.29
CA PRO A 608 3.60 18.53 -19.73
C PRO A 608 4.62 19.55 -19.21
N VAL A 609 5.67 19.04 -18.56
CA VAL A 609 6.83 19.84 -18.20
C VAL A 609 7.57 20.22 -19.48
N GLY A 610 7.95 21.49 -19.57
CA GLY A 610 8.73 22.01 -20.69
C GLY A 610 9.75 23.04 -20.23
N GLY A 611 10.67 23.40 -21.12
CA GLY A 611 11.46 24.61 -20.95
C GLY A 611 10.66 25.86 -21.35
N PRO A 612 11.11 27.07 -20.95
CA PRO A 612 10.52 28.33 -21.41
C PRO A 612 10.41 28.42 -22.94
N THR A 613 11.35 27.78 -23.65
CA THR A 613 11.43 27.73 -25.12
C THR A 613 10.76 26.52 -25.79
N SER A 614 10.02 25.69 -25.05
CA SER A 614 9.33 24.52 -25.63
C SER A 614 7.86 24.83 -25.96
N ARG A 615 7.30 24.23 -27.01
CA ARG A 615 5.89 24.44 -27.39
C ARG A 615 4.88 23.78 -26.45
N GLY A 616 5.26 22.76 -25.69
CA GLY A 616 4.32 21.98 -24.87
C GLY A 616 3.59 20.88 -25.66
N LYS A 617 2.39 20.48 -25.23
CA LYS A 617 1.53 19.51 -25.93
C LYS A 617 0.17 20.11 -26.27
N ALA A 618 -0.38 19.73 -27.41
CA ALA A 618 -1.73 20.15 -27.82
C ALA A 618 -2.80 19.58 -26.87
N LEU A 619 -3.75 20.43 -26.45
CA LEU A 619 -4.85 20.08 -25.54
C LEU A 619 -5.74 18.94 -26.08
N VAL A 620 -5.92 18.86 -27.40
CA VAL A 620 -6.64 17.77 -28.09
C VAL A 620 -6.03 16.39 -27.85
N ASN A 621 -4.73 16.31 -27.52
CA ASN A 621 -4.05 15.05 -27.19
C ASN A 621 -4.13 14.71 -25.69
N MET A 622 -4.58 15.64 -24.86
CA MET A 622 -4.65 15.48 -23.40
C MET A 622 -6.08 15.32 -22.88
N LEU A 623 -7.04 15.93 -23.57
CA LEU A 623 -8.46 15.90 -23.27
C LEU A 623 -9.20 15.13 -24.37
N PRO A 624 -10.21 14.31 -24.04
CA PRO A 624 -11.00 13.59 -25.05
C PRO A 624 -12.01 14.55 -25.70
N LEU A 625 -11.50 15.40 -26.59
CA LEU A 625 -12.27 16.36 -27.38
C LEU A 625 -12.80 15.70 -28.66
N GLU A 626 -14.04 16.01 -29.06
CA GLU A 626 -14.56 15.60 -30.37
C GLU A 626 -13.93 16.42 -31.52
N GLN A 627 -14.10 15.94 -32.76
CA GLN A 627 -13.59 16.64 -33.93
C GLN A 627 -14.23 18.04 -34.05
N GLY A 628 -13.40 19.09 -34.03
CA GLY A 628 -13.84 20.49 -34.06
C GLY A 628 -14.20 21.09 -32.69
N GLU A 629 -14.09 20.32 -31.60
CA GLU A 629 -14.26 20.83 -30.24
C GLU A 629 -12.98 21.51 -29.75
N GLN A 630 -13.11 22.73 -29.22
CA GLN A 630 -11.99 23.56 -28.74
C GLN A 630 -12.22 23.99 -27.29
N ILE A 631 -11.14 24.27 -26.55
CA ILE A 631 -11.24 24.81 -25.19
C ILE A 631 -11.46 26.32 -25.25
N THR A 632 -12.58 26.78 -24.69
CA THR A 632 -12.97 28.20 -24.67
C THR A 632 -12.52 28.89 -23.38
N SER A 633 -12.59 28.21 -22.24
CA SER A 633 -12.25 28.79 -20.92
C SER A 633 -11.41 27.83 -20.09
N ILE A 634 -10.44 28.37 -19.36
CA ILE A 634 -9.56 27.64 -18.43
C ILE A 634 -9.66 28.36 -17.10
N LEU A 635 -9.97 27.60 -16.05
CA LEU A 635 -10.23 28.14 -14.72
C LEU A 635 -9.40 27.37 -13.69
N PRO A 636 -8.27 27.93 -13.22
CA PRO A 636 -7.59 27.39 -12.05
C PRO A 636 -8.50 27.56 -10.82
N LEU A 637 -8.54 26.54 -9.96
CA LEU A 637 -9.39 26.51 -8.78
C LEU A 637 -8.56 26.59 -7.50
N PRO A 638 -9.15 27.06 -6.38
CA PRO A 638 -8.52 26.91 -5.07
C PRO A 638 -8.18 25.44 -4.80
N GLU A 639 -7.01 25.16 -4.24
CA GLU A 639 -6.59 23.78 -3.94
C GLU A 639 -7.46 23.12 -2.87
N ASP A 640 -7.86 23.92 -1.88
CA ASP A 640 -8.73 23.48 -0.80
C ASP A 640 -10.16 23.30 -1.31
N GLU A 641 -10.53 22.05 -1.60
CA GLU A 641 -11.88 21.70 -2.08
C GLU A 641 -12.98 22.06 -1.06
N GLU A 642 -12.67 22.22 0.24
CA GLU A 642 -13.66 22.64 1.25
C GLU A 642 -14.17 24.06 0.97
N THR A 643 -13.31 24.92 0.42
CA THR A 643 -13.68 26.31 0.06
C THR A 643 -14.67 26.36 -1.11
N TRP A 644 -14.80 25.29 -1.90
CA TRP A 644 -15.64 25.27 -3.10
C TRP A 644 -17.13 25.32 -2.78
N ALA A 645 -17.53 24.98 -1.55
CA ALA A 645 -18.92 25.12 -1.10
C ALA A 645 -19.37 26.60 -1.06
N ASN A 646 -18.43 27.50 -0.83
CA ASN A 646 -18.66 28.94 -0.69
C ASN A 646 -18.55 29.70 -2.02
N LEU A 647 -18.16 29.02 -3.10
CA LEU A 647 -17.96 29.61 -4.42
C LEU A 647 -19.01 29.11 -5.41
N ASP A 648 -19.39 29.99 -6.32
CA ASP A 648 -20.23 29.68 -7.46
C ASP A 648 -19.47 29.89 -8.77
N VAL A 649 -19.91 29.20 -9.82
CA VAL A 649 -19.40 29.35 -11.18
C VAL A 649 -20.47 30.02 -12.03
N MET A 650 -20.14 31.18 -12.59
CA MET A 650 -21.00 31.91 -13.53
C MET A 650 -20.56 31.61 -14.96
N PHE A 651 -21.51 31.28 -15.82
CA PHE A 651 -21.36 31.07 -17.26
C PHE A 651 -22.08 32.17 -18.02
N ALA A 652 -21.50 32.65 -19.11
CA ALA A 652 -22.17 33.49 -20.10
C ALA A 652 -21.98 32.94 -21.52
N THR A 653 -23.04 33.03 -22.33
CA THR A 653 -23.03 32.62 -23.73
C THR A 653 -23.10 33.81 -24.69
N ARG A 654 -22.75 33.58 -25.95
CA ARG A 654 -22.76 34.59 -27.02
C ARG A 654 -24.15 35.20 -27.24
N ARG A 655 -25.22 34.41 -27.04
CA ARG A 655 -26.62 34.90 -27.08
C ARG A 655 -27.08 35.66 -25.84
N GLY A 656 -26.20 35.92 -24.87
CA GLY A 656 -26.55 36.64 -23.64
C GLY A 656 -27.30 35.81 -22.60
N THR A 657 -27.23 34.48 -22.70
CA THR A 657 -27.70 33.58 -21.64
C THR A 657 -26.64 33.48 -20.55
N VAL A 658 -27.07 33.58 -19.29
CA VAL A 658 -26.21 33.38 -18.11
C VAL A 658 -26.71 32.25 -17.24
N ARG A 659 -25.79 31.60 -16.53
CA ARG A 659 -26.10 30.47 -15.66
C ARG A 659 -25.14 30.43 -14.47
N ARG A 660 -25.69 30.20 -13.28
CA ARG A 660 -24.96 30.06 -12.01
C ARG A 660 -25.05 28.63 -11.50
N ASN A 661 -23.90 28.03 -11.19
CA ASN A 661 -23.77 26.70 -10.58
C ASN A 661 -22.94 26.77 -9.31
N LYS A 662 -23.09 25.78 -8.42
CA LYS A 662 -22.14 25.64 -7.30
C LYS A 662 -20.80 25.16 -7.84
N LEU A 663 -19.68 25.67 -7.32
CA LEU A 663 -18.37 25.15 -7.70
C LEU A 663 -18.21 23.67 -7.27
N SER A 664 -18.83 23.28 -6.15
CA SER A 664 -18.93 21.89 -5.71
C SER A 664 -19.56 20.95 -6.74
N ASP A 665 -20.37 21.45 -7.68
CA ASP A 665 -20.88 20.63 -8.80
C ASP A 665 -19.75 20.11 -9.69
N PHE A 666 -18.54 20.70 -9.63
CA PHE A 666 -17.37 20.31 -10.42
C PHE A 666 -16.31 19.55 -9.60
N ALA A 667 -16.59 19.21 -8.34
CA ALA A 667 -15.72 18.39 -7.49
C ALA A 667 -15.38 17.04 -8.15
N GLN A 668 -16.37 16.35 -8.72
CA GLN A 668 -16.17 15.07 -9.38
C GLN A 668 -16.55 15.15 -10.87
N ILE A 669 -15.54 15.00 -11.73
CA ILE A 669 -15.62 15.00 -13.20
C ILE A 669 -14.97 13.72 -13.72
N ASN A 670 -15.71 12.97 -14.55
CA ASN A 670 -15.20 11.75 -15.16
C ASN A 670 -14.18 12.08 -16.27
N LYS A 671 -13.38 11.09 -16.69
CA LYS A 671 -12.37 11.27 -17.75
C LYS A 671 -12.96 11.81 -19.07
N ASN A 672 -14.19 11.42 -19.42
CA ASN A 672 -14.90 11.89 -20.61
C ASN A 672 -15.49 13.31 -20.46
N GLY A 673 -15.20 13.99 -19.35
CA GLY A 673 -15.76 15.29 -19.02
C GLY A 673 -17.14 15.21 -18.37
N LYS A 674 -17.67 16.38 -18.03
CA LYS A 674 -18.99 16.59 -17.43
C LYS A 674 -19.68 17.73 -18.13
N ILE A 675 -20.95 17.56 -18.49
CA ILE A 675 -21.74 18.65 -19.07
C ILE A 675 -21.88 19.76 -18.04
N ALA A 676 -21.27 20.92 -18.30
CA ALA A 676 -21.34 22.10 -17.45
C ALA A 676 -22.60 22.92 -17.77
N MET A 677 -22.92 23.04 -19.06
CA MET A 677 -24.06 23.79 -19.56
C MET A 677 -24.49 23.21 -20.91
N LYS A 678 -25.80 23.13 -21.16
CA LYS A 678 -26.32 22.80 -22.49
C LYS A 678 -26.40 24.08 -23.31
N LEU A 679 -25.80 24.07 -24.50
CA LEU A 679 -25.85 25.18 -25.44
C LEU A 679 -26.95 24.93 -26.48
N GLU A 680 -27.54 26.02 -26.96
CA GLU A 680 -28.39 25.98 -28.15
C GLU A 680 -27.53 25.86 -29.42
N GLU A 681 -28.13 25.39 -30.51
CA GLU A 681 -27.43 25.24 -31.78
C GLU A 681 -26.93 26.61 -32.28
N GLY A 682 -25.61 26.70 -32.51
CA GLY A 682 -24.93 27.94 -32.89
C GLY A 682 -24.62 28.91 -31.75
N ASP A 683 -24.88 28.55 -30.48
CA ASP A 683 -24.46 29.32 -29.30
C ASP A 683 -23.14 28.77 -28.71
N GLY A 684 -22.40 29.61 -27.99
CA GLY A 684 -21.07 29.28 -27.47
C GLY A 684 -20.80 29.97 -26.15
N ILE A 685 -19.96 29.36 -25.30
CA ILE A 685 -19.51 29.96 -24.04
C ILE A 685 -18.52 31.09 -24.34
N VAL A 686 -18.81 32.27 -23.82
CA VAL A 686 -17.95 33.47 -23.93
C VAL A 686 -17.03 33.58 -22.72
N GLY A 687 -17.51 33.24 -21.52
CA GLY A 687 -16.70 33.30 -20.31
C GLY A 687 -17.25 32.45 -19.18
N VAL A 688 -16.34 31.97 -18.34
CA VAL A 688 -16.63 31.23 -17.11
C VAL A 688 -15.75 31.76 -16.00
N PHE A 689 -16.37 32.24 -14.92
CA PHE A 689 -15.65 32.83 -13.77
C PHE A 689 -16.20 32.31 -12.45
N THR A 690 -15.33 32.18 -11.44
CA THR A 690 -15.77 32.01 -10.05
C THR A 690 -16.33 33.33 -9.52
N CYS A 691 -17.34 33.23 -8.67
CA CYS A 691 -17.98 34.38 -8.05
C CYS A 691 -18.59 34.00 -6.69
N THR A 692 -18.84 35.00 -5.87
CA THR A 692 -19.58 34.90 -4.61
C THR A 692 -20.93 35.59 -4.76
N GLU A 693 -21.76 35.53 -3.71
CA GLU A 693 -23.00 36.30 -3.65
C GLU A 693 -22.78 37.82 -3.51
N TYR A 694 -21.55 38.25 -3.20
CA TYR A 694 -21.14 39.65 -3.02
C TYR A 694 -20.54 40.26 -4.28
N ASP A 695 -20.72 39.62 -5.44
CA ASP A 695 -20.22 40.11 -6.72
C ASP A 695 -21.35 40.46 -7.69
N ASP A 696 -21.02 41.25 -8.70
CA ASP A 696 -21.87 41.59 -9.84
C ASP A 696 -21.39 40.92 -11.13
N VAL A 697 -22.32 40.53 -11.99
CA VAL A 697 -22.05 40.11 -13.36
C VAL A 697 -22.11 41.32 -14.27
N HIS A 698 -21.04 41.56 -15.03
CA HIS A 698 -20.96 42.56 -16.09
C HIS A 698 -20.84 41.88 -17.45
N LEU A 699 -21.76 42.19 -18.37
CA LEU A 699 -21.73 41.69 -19.74
C LEU A 699 -21.61 42.87 -20.71
N THR A 700 -20.78 42.70 -21.74
CA THR A 700 -20.58 43.68 -22.81
C THR A 700 -20.91 43.06 -24.16
N THR A 701 -21.57 43.81 -25.04
CA THR A 701 -22.02 43.36 -26.37
C THR A 701 -21.21 44.02 -27.48
N ALA A 702 -21.21 43.39 -28.66
CA ALA A 702 -20.49 43.85 -29.84
C ALA A 702 -20.97 45.24 -30.32
N LEU A 703 -22.28 45.52 -30.24
CA LEU A 703 -22.84 46.83 -30.63
C LEU A 703 -22.73 47.90 -29.53
N GLY A 704 -21.89 47.70 -28.52
CA GLY A 704 -21.56 48.73 -27.55
C GLY A 704 -22.53 48.87 -26.38
N GLN A 705 -23.38 47.87 -26.13
CA GLN A 705 -24.22 47.84 -24.93
C GLN A 705 -23.52 47.07 -23.81
N CYS A 706 -23.88 47.37 -22.57
CA CYS A 706 -23.49 46.57 -21.41
C CYS A 706 -24.58 46.52 -20.35
N ILE A 707 -24.54 45.50 -19.52
CA ILE A 707 -25.43 45.36 -18.37
C ILE A 707 -24.62 44.90 -17.16
N ARG A 708 -24.93 45.45 -15.98
CA ARG A 708 -24.37 45.04 -14.70
C ARG A 708 -25.52 44.66 -13.76
N PHE A 709 -25.47 43.49 -13.14
CA PHE A 709 -26.48 43.01 -12.20
C PHE A 709 -25.86 42.10 -11.13
N PRO A 710 -26.43 42.01 -9.91
CA PRO A 710 -25.89 41.16 -8.86
C PRO A 710 -25.91 39.68 -9.24
N VAL A 711 -24.88 38.92 -8.83
CA VAL A 711 -24.82 37.46 -9.03
C VAL A 711 -26.07 36.76 -8.45
N THR A 712 -26.63 37.28 -7.36
CA THR A 712 -27.88 36.81 -6.74
C THR A 712 -29.12 36.99 -7.62
N GLY A 713 -29.07 37.85 -8.65
CA GLY A 713 -30.10 37.97 -9.68
C GLY A 713 -30.24 36.74 -10.58
N VAL A 714 -29.24 35.84 -10.55
CA VAL A 714 -29.27 34.53 -11.20
C VAL A 714 -29.35 33.45 -10.12
N ARG A 715 -30.42 32.65 -10.15
CA ARG A 715 -30.57 31.51 -9.25
C ARG A 715 -29.50 30.46 -9.51
N VAL A 716 -29.13 29.70 -8.49
CA VAL A 716 -28.28 28.52 -8.63
C VAL A 716 -29.06 27.38 -9.31
N PHE A 717 -28.51 26.80 -10.37
CA PHE A 717 -29.14 25.72 -11.13
C PHE A 717 -28.61 24.35 -10.73
N ALA A 718 -29.43 23.53 -10.07
CA ALA A 718 -29.07 22.14 -9.73
C ALA A 718 -29.19 21.17 -10.93
N GLY A 719 -30.03 21.48 -11.93
CA GLY A 719 -30.33 20.59 -13.05
C GLY A 719 -29.35 20.73 -14.22
N ARG A 720 -28.81 19.60 -14.70
CA ARG A 720 -27.82 19.54 -15.81
C ARG A 720 -28.40 19.87 -17.19
N ASN A 721 -29.74 19.78 -17.36
CA ASN A 721 -30.42 19.96 -18.64
C ASN A 721 -30.89 21.40 -18.93
N SER A 722 -30.70 22.34 -17.99
CA SER A 722 -31.15 23.72 -18.18
C SER A 722 -30.22 24.51 -19.11
N VAL A 723 -30.79 25.41 -19.91
CA VAL A 723 -30.01 26.30 -20.80
C VAL A 723 -29.51 27.54 -20.05
N GLY A 724 -30.20 27.98 -18.99
CA GLY A 724 -29.83 29.17 -18.21
C GLY A 724 -30.98 30.18 -18.17
N VAL A 725 -30.67 31.44 -17.84
CA VAL A 725 -31.62 32.57 -17.90
C VAL A 725 -31.02 33.71 -18.70
N ARG A 726 -31.86 34.57 -19.27
CA ARG A 726 -31.39 35.75 -19.98
C ARG A 726 -30.66 36.72 -19.04
N GLY A 727 -29.41 37.02 -19.38
CA GLY A 727 -28.56 38.01 -18.71
C GLY A 727 -28.69 39.40 -19.31
N VAL A 728 -28.74 39.50 -20.64
CA VAL A 728 -28.93 40.76 -21.40
C VAL A 728 -29.94 40.56 -22.53
N ASN A 729 -30.68 41.61 -22.88
CA ASN A 729 -31.56 41.61 -24.06
C ASN A 729 -30.82 42.24 -25.24
N LEU A 730 -30.43 41.39 -26.20
CA LEU A 730 -29.68 41.79 -27.40
C LEU A 730 -30.59 42.42 -28.45
N ALA A 731 -30.03 43.34 -29.24
CA ALA A 731 -30.64 43.80 -30.50
C ALA A 731 -30.43 42.76 -31.61
N ASP A 732 -31.13 42.93 -32.73
CA ASP A 732 -30.88 42.11 -33.93
C ASP A 732 -29.41 42.27 -34.35
N ASP A 733 -28.77 41.16 -34.71
CA ASP A 733 -27.34 41.03 -35.07
C ASP A 733 -26.31 41.38 -33.97
N ASP A 734 -26.75 41.68 -32.74
CA ASP A 734 -25.86 41.88 -31.58
C ASP A 734 -25.53 40.56 -30.87
N HIS A 735 -24.40 40.51 -30.17
CA HIS A 735 -23.99 39.38 -29.36
C HIS A 735 -23.08 39.78 -28.20
N VAL A 736 -23.03 38.97 -27.15
CA VAL A 736 -22.11 39.17 -26.02
C VAL A 736 -20.70 38.80 -26.44
N ILE A 737 -19.75 39.70 -26.14
CA ILE A 737 -18.32 39.54 -26.43
C ILE A 737 -17.50 39.22 -25.18
N SER A 738 -17.98 39.62 -24.00
CA SER A 738 -17.27 39.35 -22.74
C SER A 738 -18.19 39.29 -21.53
N MET A 739 -17.72 38.60 -20.50
CA MET A 739 -18.26 38.62 -19.15
C MET A 739 -17.13 38.98 -18.19
N SER A 740 -17.45 39.74 -17.16
CA SER A 740 -16.54 40.03 -16.04
C SER A 740 -17.30 39.98 -14.72
N ILE A 741 -16.61 39.58 -13.66
CA ILE A 741 -17.13 39.61 -12.30
C ILE A 741 -16.57 40.86 -11.64
N LEU A 742 -17.47 41.75 -11.23
CA LEU A 742 -17.12 43.02 -10.60
C LEU A 742 -17.48 43.01 -9.12
N HIS A 743 -16.73 43.72 -8.29
CA HIS A 743 -17.05 43.86 -6.87
C HIS A 743 -18.37 44.60 -6.67
N HIS A 744 -19.30 43.99 -5.93
CA HIS A 744 -20.56 44.64 -5.60
C HIS A 744 -20.33 45.77 -4.59
N PHE A 745 -20.99 46.91 -4.81
CA PHE A 745 -20.99 48.01 -3.87
C PHE A 745 -22.34 48.73 -3.89
N ASP A 746 -23.07 48.66 -2.79
CA ASP A 746 -24.33 49.36 -2.60
C ASP A 746 -24.08 50.88 -2.52
N CYS A 747 -24.41 51.59 -3.60
CA CYS A 747 -24.34 53.05 -3.68
C CYS A 747 -25.55 53.63 -4.42
N THR A 748 -26.00 54.80 -3.95
CA THR A 748 -27.04 55.60 -4.59
C THR A 748 -26.51 56.29 -5.86
N ALA A 749 -27.41 56.79 -6.71
CA ALA A 749 -27.01 57.57 -7.89
C ALA A 749 -26.24 58.84 -7.50
N GLU A 750 -26.67 59.52 -6.44
CA GLU A 750 -26.02 60.72 -5.88
C GLU A 750 -24.57 60.42 -5.43
N GLU A 751 -24.37 59.34 -4.68
CA GLU A 751 -23.03 58.91 -4.23
C GLU A 751 -22.09 58.57 -5.39
N ARG A 752 -22.60 57.91 -6.43
CA ARG A 752 -21.83 57.55 -7.63
C ARG A 752 -21.38 58.79 -8.40
N VAL A 753 -22.30 59.74 -8.63
CA VAL A 753 -21.99 61.01 -9.31
C VAL A 753 -20.96 61.80 -8.50
N ALA A 754 -21.15 61.91 -7.19
CA ALA A 754 -20.21 62.59 -6.29
C ALA A 754 -18.82 61.93 -6.28
N TYR A 755 -18.76 60.59 -6.24
CA TYR A 755 -17.50 59.84 -6.31
C TYR A 755 -16.76 60.06 -7.64
N LEU A 756 -17.44 59.89 -8.78
CA LEU A 756 -16.85 60.07 -10.10
C LEU A 756 -16.34 61.50 -10.32
N ARG A 757 -17.09 62.51 -9.86
CA ARG A 757 -16.67 63.92 -9.91
C ARG A 757 -15.39 64.17 -9.10
N ARG A 758 -15.36 63.70 -7.84
CA ARG A 758 -14.21 63.83 -6.94
C ARG A 758 -12.98 63.08 -7.48
N ARG A 759 -13.19 61.90 -8.07
CA ARG A 759 -12.15 61.10 -8.73
C ARG A 759 -11.53 61.83 -9.92
N ARG A 760 -12.34 62.46 -10.79
CA ARG A 760 -11.84 63.24 -11.93
C ARG A 760 -11.06 64.48 -11.50
N LEU A 761 -11.53 65.18 -10.47
CA LEU A 761 -10.82 66.31 -9.84
C LEU A 761 -9.45 65.89 -9.27
N MET A 762 -9.38 64.76 -8.55
CA MET A 762 -8.12 64.23 -8.01
C MET A 762 -7.13 63.80 -9.10
N ARG A 763 -7.60 63.46 -10.30
CA ARG A 763 -6.76 63.13 -11.47
C ARG A 763 -6.37 64.36 -12.32
N GLY A 764 -6.76 65.57 -11.90
CA GLY A 764 -6.39 66.81 -12.57
C GLY A 764 -7.11 67.07 -13.91
N GLU A 765 -8.28 66.46 -14.12
CA GLU A 765 -9.11 66.71 -15.31
C GLU A 765 -9.81 68.08 -15.20
N GLY A 766 -9.85 68.86 -16.29
CA GLY A 766 -10.35 70.25 -16.28
C GLY A 766 -11.86 70.40 -16.05
N ASP A 767 -12.30 71.59 -15.66
CA ASP A 767 -13.69 71.89 -15.22
C ASP A 767 -14.77 71.41 -16.20
N GLU A 768 -14.55 71.49 -17.52
CA GLU A 768 -15.50 71.00 -18.54
C GLU A 768 -15.72 69.47 -18.49
N ALA A 769 -14.70 68.68 -18.14
CA ALA A 769 -14.82 67.22 -18.01
C ALA A 769 -15.46 66.80 -16.68
N VAL A 770 -15.37 67.67 -15.66
CA VAL A 770 -16.01 67.51 -14.35
C VAL A 770 -17.50 67.82 -14.44
N GLU A 771 -17.91 68.82 -15.24
CA GLU A 771 -19.32 69.12 -15.52
C GLU A 771 -20.03 68.03 -16.35
N GLN A 772 -19.31 67.34 -17.26
CA GLN A 772 -19.88 66.22 -18.05
C GLN A 772 -20.34 65.02 -17.22
N VAL A 773 -19.92 64.88 -15.95
CA VAL A 773 -20.44 63.83 -15.05
C VAL A 773 -21.94 64.02 -14.79
N ALA A 774 -22.43 65.26 -14.89
CA ALA A 774 -23.84 65.62 -14.71
C ALA A 774 -24.70 65.46 -15.99
N GLY A 775 -24.10 65.19 -17.16
CA GLY A 775 -24.79 65.15 -18.46
C GLY A 775 -25.02 63.76 -19.07
N GLY A 776 -24.93 62.68 -18.28
CA GLY A 776 -25.34 61.33 -18.69
C GLY A 776 -26.84 61.06 -18.44
N ASP A 777 -27.34 59.85 -18.76
CA ASP A 777 -28.76 59.40 -18.66
C ASP A 777 -29.46 59.56 -17.27
N GLU A 778 -28.87 60.30 -16.33
CA GLU A 778 -29.31 60.57 -14.96
C GLU A 778 -29.59 62.09 -14.78
N ASP A 779 -30.18 62.73 -15.80
CA ASP A 779 -30.65 64.12 -15.75
C ASP A 779 -31.63 64.33 -14.58
N GLY A 780 -31.19 65.01 -13.52
CA GLY A 780 -32.03 65.44 -12.39
C GLY A 780 -31.61 64.98 -10.98
N VAL A 781 -30.44 64.36 -10.82
CA VAL A 781 -29.93 63.94 -9.51
C VAL A 781 -29.29 65.12 -8.76
N ALA A 782 -29.73 65.41 -7.52
CA ALA A 782 -29.25 66.53 -6.71
C ALA A 782 -27.89 66.25 -6.06
N GLU A 783 -27.12 67.31 -5.78
CA GLU A 783 -25.78 67.20 -5.17
C GLU A 783 -25.82 66.62 -3.74
N GLY A 784 -25.08 65.53 -3.52
CA GLY A 784 -24.76 65.00 -2.19
C GLY A 784 -23.26 65.09 -1.89
N GLU A 785 -22.89 65.39 -0.64
CA GLU A 785 -21.49 65.35 -0.18
C GLU A 785 -21.07 63.92 0.19
N LEU A 786 -19.91 63.46 -0.32
CA LEU A 786 -19.35 62.14 -0.01
C LEU A 786 -18.33 62.24 1.13
N SER A 787 -18.55 61.52 2.24
CA SER A 787 -17.58 61.48 3.35
C SER A 787 -16.24 60.87 2.93
N GLN A 788 -15.16 61.21 3.64
CA GLN A 788 -13.82 60.67 3.36
C GLN A 788 -13.75 59.14 3.48
N GLU A 789 -14.42 58.59 4.50
CA GLU A 789 -14.50 57.14 4.74
C GLU A 789 -15.26 56.43 3.61
N ARG A 790 -16.38 57.01 3.15
CA ARG A 790 -17.16 56.47 2.04
C ARG A 790 -16.40 56.54 0.72
N TYR A 791 -15.65 57.63 0.47
CA TYR A 791 -14.77 57.75 -0.68
C TYR A 791 -13.70 56.66 -0.70
N ALA A 792 -13.05 56.40 0.44
CA ALA A 792 -12.04 55.36 0.56
C ALA A 792 -12.63 53.96 0.32
N ALA A 793 -13.82 53.67 0.87
CA ALA A 793 -14.51 52.40 0.66
C ALA A 793 -14.91 52.19 -0.82
N MET A 794 -15.44 53.22 -1.48
CA MET A 794 -15.74 53.15 -2.92
C MET A 794 -14.45 52.99 -3.73
N SER A 795 -13.40 53.73 -3.40
CA SER A 795 -12.11 53.62 -4.09
C SER A 795 -11.47 52.24 -3.95
N ALA A 796 -11.64 51.56 -2.81
CA ALA A 796 -11.14 50.21 -2.62
C ALA A 796 -11.93 49.14 -3.39
N ALA A 797 -13.21 49.41 -3.69
CA ALA A 797 -14.07 48.53 -4.49
C ALA A 797 -14.04 48.86 -6.00
N GLU A 798 -13.38 49.95 -6.39
CA GLU A 798 -13.30 50.37 -7.79
C GLU A 798 -12.43 49.40 -8.61
N GLN A 799 -13.01 48.88 -9.68
CA GLN A 799 -12.25 48.26 -10.77
C GLN A 799 -12.28 49.14 -12.02
N VAL A 800 -11.21 49.12 -12.81
CA VAL A 800 -11.11 49.85 -14.09
C VAL A 800 -11.35 48.87 -15.23
N ILE A 801 -12.29 49.18 -16.11
CA ILE A 801 -12.72 48.30 -17.21
C ILE A 801 -12.16 48.86 -18.53
N LEU A 802 -11.36 48.06 -19.22
CA LEU A 802 -10.93 48.33 -20.58
C LEU A 802 -12.06 47.93 -21.55
N THR A 803 -12.24 48.70 -22.62
CA THR A 803 -13.13 48.38 -23.74
C THR A 803 -12.44 48.72 -25.04
N LEU A 804 -12.48 47.82 -26.03
CA LEU A 804 -11.79 47.95 -27.32
C LEU A 804 -12.68 47.52 -28.49
N SER A 805 -12.55 48.22 -29.61
CA SER A 805 -13.24 47.95 -30.87
C SER A 805 -12.34 47.33 -31.94
N GLU A 806 -12.97 46.75 -32.97
CA GLU A 806 -12.29 46.06 -34.07
C GLU A 806 -11.37 46.99 -34.90
N ASN A 807 -11.67 48.30 -34.98
CA ASN A 807 -10.79 49.28 -35.65
C ASN A 807 -9.78 49.93 -34.68
N GLY A 808 -9.51 49.33 -33.53
CA GLY A 808 -8.45 49.75 -32.62
C GLY A 808 -8.72 50.98 -31.77
N TYR A 809 -9.99 51.34 -31.57
CA TYR A 809 -10.35 52.37 -30.59
C TYR A 809 -10.59 51.74 -29.24
N GLY A 810 -10.03 52.35 -28.19
CA GLY A 810 -10.15 51.84 -26.83
C GLY A 810 -10.24 52.92 -25.78
N LYS A 811 -10.79 52.53 -24.62
CA LYS A 811 -10.87 53.38 -23.44
C LYS A 811 -10.90 52.56 -22.17
N ARG A 812 -10.56 53.23 -21.07
CA ARG A 812 -10.74 52.73 -19.71
C ARG A 812 -11.87 53.47 -19.02
N SER A 813 -12.74 52.78 -18.30
CA SER A 813 -13.85 53.39 -17.56
C SER A 813 -13.96 52.79 -16.17
N SER A 814 -14.33 53.61 -15.18
CA SER A 814 -14.56 53.13 -13.82
C SER A 814 -15.75 52.16 -13.78
N SER A 815 -15.64 51.09 -13.01
CA SER A 815 -16.74 50.17 -12.69
C SER A 815 -17.97 50.89 -12.14
N PHE A 816 -17.80 52.02 -11.44
CA PHE A 816 -18.89 52.86 -10.95
C PHE A 816 -19.65 53.60 -12.05
N GLU A 817 -19.09 53.76 -13.26
CA GLU A 817 -19.87 54.28 -14.39
C GLU A 817 -20.93 53.29 -14.89
N TYR A 818 -20.81 52.02 -14.50
CA TYR A 818 -21.74 50.95 -14.88
C TYR A 818 -22.70 50.72 -13.73
N ARG A 819 -23.89 51.33 -13.81
CA ARG A 819 -24.91 51.21 -12.76
C ARG A 819 -25.42 49.77 -12.63
N VAL A 820 -25.62 49.33 -11.39
CA VAL A 820 -26.25 48.04 -11.09
C VAL A 820 -27.74 48.12 -11.44
N THR A 821 -28.22 47.16 -12.23
CA THR A 821 -29.60 47.06 -12.71
C THR A 821 -30.12 45.63 -12.55
N GLY A 822 -31.39 45.38 -12.89
CA GLY A 822 -31.91 44.02 -13.02
C GLY A 822 -31.43 43.34 -14.31
N ARG A 823 -31.16 42.03 -14.25
CA ARG A 823 -30.78 41.23 -15.43
C ARG A 823 -31.86 41.22 -16.52
N GLY A 824 -31.45 40.98 -17.76
CA GLY A 824 -32.35 40.81 -18.91
C GLY A 824 -32.88 42.11 -19.51
N GLY A 825 -32.39 43.26 -19.04
CA GLY A 825 -32.63 44.57 -19.68
C GLY A 825 -31.80 44.75 -20.95
N LYS A 826 -32.06 45.85 -21.68
CA LYS A 826 -31.29 46.25 -22.88
C LYS A 826 -29.87 46.72 -22.57
N GLY A 827 -29.59 47.05 -21.30
CA GLY A 827 -28.31 47.61 -20.89
C GLY A 827 -28.23 49.13 -21.07
N ILE A 828 -27.01 49.65 -20.92
CA ILE A 828 -26.60 51.04 -21.16
C ILE A 828 -25.38 51.04 -22.08
N THR A 829 -25.09 52.18 -22.70
CA THR A 829 -23.94 52.31 -23.61
C THR A 829 -22.62 52.09 -22.87
N ALA A 830 -21.89 51.05 -23.28
CA ALA A 830 -20.54 50.70 -22.82
C ALA A 830 -19.46 51.53 -23.52
N MET A 831 -19.67 51.80 -24.81
CA MET A 831 -18.84 52.61 -25.70
C MET A 831 -19.69 53.02 -26.91
N ALA A 832 -19.57 54.26 -27.38
CA ALA A 832 -20.32 54.69 -28.56
C ALA A 832 -19.74 54.06 -29.83
N VAL A 833 -20.46 53.08 -30.39
CA VAL A 833 -20.10 52.41 -31.65
C VAL A 833 -20.60 53.24 -32.85
N THR A 834 -19.71 53.47 -33.81
CA THR A 834 -19.91 54.25 -35.03
C THR A 834 -19.23 53.54 -36.20
N GLY A 835 -19.53 53.93 -37.44
CA GLY A 835 -18.84 53.37 -38.61
C GLY A 835 -17.31 53.60 -38.61
N ARG A 836 -16.79 54.49 -37.76
CA ARG A 836 -15.36 54.77 -37.64
C ARG A 836 -14.62 53.77 -36.75
N ASN A 837 -15.19 53.40 -35.60
CA ASN A 837 -14.54 52.51 -34.64
C ASN A 837 -14.99 51.06 -34.76
N GLY A 838 -16.17 50.80 -35.31
CA GLY A 838 -16.70 49.45 -35.50
C GLY A 838 -17.15 48.77 -34.19
N PRO A 839 -17.74 47.56 -34.29
CA PRO A 839 -18.05 46.69 -33.17
C PRO A 839 -16.95 46.55 -32.12
N LEU A 840 -17.38 46.30 -30.88
CA LEU A 840 -16.50 45.95 -29.78
C LEU A 840 -16.00 44.51 -29.90
N VAL A 841 -14.73 44.29 -29.52
CA VAL A 841 -14.07 42.98 -29.57
C VAL A 841 -13.63 42.50 -28.20
N ALA A 842 -13.40 43.40 -27.24
CA ALA A 842 -12.99 43.02 -25.89
C ALA A 842 -13.45 44.01 -24.83
N SER A 843 -13.77 43.47 -23.65
CA SER A 843 -14.02 44.26 -22.45
C SER A 843 -13.76 43.43 -21.19
N PHE A 844 -12.84 43.89 -20.33
CA PHE A 844 -12.46 43.20 -19.09
C PHE A 844 -11.76 44.15 -18.10
N PRO A 845 -11.69 43.82 -16.79
CA PRO A 845 -10.97 44.59 -15.79
C PRO A 845 -9.46 44.55 -15.99
N VAL A 846 -8.83 45.71 -15.80
CA VAL A 846 -7.38 45.92 -15.90
C VAL A 846 -6.88 46.76 -14.73
N GLU A 847 -5.66 46.50 -14.31
CA GLU A 847 -4.86 47.31 -13.40
C GLU A 847 -4.00 48.31 -14.20
N ASP A 848 -3.49 49.35 -13.54
CA ASP A 848 -2.73 50.41 -14.21
C ASP A 848 -1.43 49.93 -14.85
N ASN A 849 -0.77 48.92 -14.26
CA ASN A 849 0.48 48.37 -14.79
C ASN A 849 0.27 47.22 -15.79
N ASP A 850 -0.97 46.83 -16.08
CA ASP A 850 -1.20 45.76 -17.05
C ASP A 850 -0.79 46.19 -18.47
N GLN A 851 -0.61 45.20 -19.32
CA GLN A 851 -0.51 45.37 -20.76
C GLN A 851 -1.62 44.58 -21.47
N ILE A 852 -1.84 44.86 -22.75
CA ILE A 852 -2.72 44.08 -23.61
C ILE A 852 -2.00 43.61 -24.86
N MET A 853 -2.41 42.43 -25.33
CA MET A 853 -2.03 41.88 -26.63
C MET A 853 -3.24 41.90 -27.55
N LEU A 854 -3.11 42.56 -28.70
CA LEU A 854 -4.08 42.64 -29.76
C LEU A 854 -3.64 41.73 -30.91
N VAL A 855 -4.59 41.03 -31.52
CA VAL A 855 -4.37 40.20 -32.70
C VAL A 855 -5.28 40.67 -33.81
N THR A 856 -4.75 40.89 -35.01
CA THR A 856 -5.55 41.26 -36.18
C THR A 856 -5.89 40.06 -37.06
N ASN A 857 -6.91 40.19 -37.92
CA ASN A 857 -7.23 39.18 -38.95
C ASN A 857 -6.11 38.98 -39.99
N GLY A 858 -5.20 39.94 -40.12
CA GLY A 858 -3.97 39.85 -40.91
C GLY A 858 -2.81 39.13 -40.21
N GLY A 859 -3.00 38.71 -38.95
CA GLY A 859 -1.98 38.02 -38.15
C GLY A 859 -0.99 38.96 -37.45
N GLN A 860 -1.23 40.27 -37.43
CA GLN A 860 -0.40 41.22 -36.69
C GLN A 860 -0.66 41.11 -35.19
N LEU A 861 0.42 40.99 -34.41
CA LEU A 861 0.40 40.96 -32.96
C LEU A 861 0.92 42.29 -32.41
N ILE A 862 0.10 42.98 -31.62
CA ILE A 862 0.44 44.31 -31.08
C ILE A 862 0.30 44.28 -29.58
N ARG A 863 1.40 44.58 -28.89
CA ARG A 863 1.46 44.65 -27.44
C ARG A 863 1.52 46.11 -26.99
N CYS A 864 0.65 46.54 -26.08
CA CYS A 864 0.67 47.92 -25.58
C CYS A 864 0.32 48.01 -24.08
N PRO A 865 0.97 48.91 -23.33
CA PRO A 865 0.61 49.19 -21.94
C PRO A 865 -0.79 49.80 -21.81
N VAL A 866 -1.51 49.36 -20.79
CA VAL A 866 -2.87 49.85 -20.49
C VAL A 866 -2.85 51.29 -19.99
N ASP A 867 -1.77 51.71 -19.31
CA ASP A 867 -1.62 53.08 -18.80
C ASP A 867 -1.76 54.15 -19.90
N GLY A 868 -1.27 53.87 -21.11
CA GLY A 868 -1.37 54.78 -22.26
C GLY A 868 -2.80 54.96 -22.81
N ILE A 869 -3.74 54.10 -22.40
CA ILE A 869 -5.14 54.15 -22.87
C ILE A 869 -5.93 55.12 -21.98
N ARG A 870 -6.57 56.10 -22.60
CA ARG A 870 -7.28 57.16 -21.86
C ARG A 870 -8.41 56.60 -20.99
N ILE A 871 -8.45 57.03 -19.72
CA ILE A 871 -9.63 56.88 -18.88
C ILE A 871 -10.67 57.92 -19.30
N ALA A 872 -11.87 57.47 -19.67
CA ALA A 872 -12.95 58.32 -20.15
C ALA A 872 -14.32 57.74 -19.77
N GLY A 873 -15.36 58.59 -19.92
CA GLY A 873 -16.73 58.17 -19.65
C GLY A 873 -17.21 57.03 -20.55
N ARG A 874 -18.18 56.24 -20.08
CA ARG A 874 -18.71 55.05 -20.76
C ARG A 874 -19.23 55.36 -22.17
N ALA A 875 -19.94 56.48 -22.35
CA ALA A 875 -20.56 56.82 -23.64
C ALA A 875 -19.60 57.48 -24.64
N THR A 876 -18.30 57.54 -24.35
CA THR A 876 -17.30 58.11 -25.27
C THR A 876 -16.83 57.09 -26.31
N GLN A 877 -16.26 57.57 -27.42
CA GLN A 877 -15.70 56.73 -28.49
C GLN A 877 -14.31 56.15 -28.16
N GLY A 878 -13.67 56.60 -27.09
CA GLY A 878 -12.28 56.25 -26.78
C GLY A 878 -11.24 56.93 -27.67
N VAL A 879 -9.99 56.52 -27.51
CA VAL A 879 -8.84 56.99 -28.28
C VAL A 879 -8.34 55.87 -29.18
N ILE A 880 -7.58 56.22 -30.22
CA ILE A 880 -6.88 55.23 -31.04
C ILE A 880 -5.82 54.58 -30.16
N VAL A 881 -5.98 53.29 -29.90
CA VAL A 881 -4.99 52.46 -29.21
C VAL A 881 -4.01 51.91 -30.24
N PHE A 882 -4.48 51.58 -31.44
CA PHE A 882 -3.65 51.31 -32.60
C PHE A 882 -4.39 51.62 -33.90
N SER A 883 -3.66 51.89 -34.97
CA SER A 883 -4.22 52.14 -36.30
C SER A 883 -4.29 50.83 -37.09
N THR A 884 -5.47 50.44 -37.57
CA THR A 884 -5.63 49.34 -38.52
C THR A 884 -5.28 49.77 -39.95
N ALA A 885 -4.67 48.88 -40.75
CA ALA A 885 -4.55 49.07 -42.20
C ALA A 885 -5.92 48.89 -42.89
N GLU A 886 -6.04 49.32 -44.15
CA GLU A 886 -7.29 49.19 -44.90
C GLU A 886 -7.64 47.69 -45.12
N GLY A 887 -8.75 47.24 -44.52
CA GLY A 887 -9.19 45.83 -44.55
C GLY A 887 -8.69 44.97 -43.38
N GLU A 888 -7.95 45.54 -42.44
CA GLU A 888 -7.45 44.85 -41.25
C GLU A 888 -8.29 45.21 -40.01
N GLU A 889 -8.61 44.23 -39.18
CA GLU A 889 -9.44 44.40 -37.98
C GLU A 889 -8.87 43.61 -36.79
N VAL A 890 -9.07 44.09 -35.56
CA VAL A 890 -8.79 43.29 -34.35
C VAL A 890 -9.75 42.13 -34.29
N VAL A 891 -9.22 40.93 -34.10
CA VAL A 891 -10.02 39.72 -33.88
C VAL A 891 -9.96 39.22 -32.43
N SER A 892 -8.93 39.60 -31.66
CA SER A 892 -8.78 39.16 -30.27
C SER A 892 -7.96 40.15 -29.45
N VAL A 893 -8.31 40.28 -28.17
CA VAL A 893 -7.53 41.04 -27.19
C VAL A 893 -7.40 40.23 -25.91
N SER A 894 -6.17 40.07 -25.42
CA SER A 894 -5.87 39.41 -24.14
C SER A 894 -5.19 40.38 -23.18
N ARG A 895 -5.55 40.30 -21.90
CA ARG A 895 -4.82 40.96 -20.80
C ARG A 895 -3.51 40.21 -20.55
N ILE A 896 -2.45 40.98 -20.34
CA ILE A 896 -1.15 40.54 -19.83
C ILE A 896 -0.97 41.29 -18.51
N SER A 897 -0.92 40.59 -17.38
CA SER A 897 -0.69 41.26 -16.10
C SER A 897 0.74 41.82 -16.01
N ASP A 898 1.02 42.76 -15.11
CA ASP A 898 2.38 43.30 -14.89
C ASP A 898 3.40 42.17 -14.60
N GLU A 899 2.97 41.12 -13.89
CA GLU A 899 3.75 39.90 -13.63
C GLU A 899 4.02 39.07 -14.91
N ASP A 900 3.12 39.12 -15.90
CA ASP A 900 3.28 38.49 -17.22
C ASP A 900 4.03 39.40 -18.21
N ALA A 901 4.11 40.70 -17.91
CA ALA A 901 4.60 41.70 -18.83
C ALA A 901 6.14 41.81 -18.85
N GLU A 902 6.81 41.50 -17.75
CA GLU A 902 8.28 41.52 -17.70
C GLU A 902 8.94 40.47 -18.64
N ASP A 903 8.17 39.52 -19.18
CA ASP A 903 8.64 38.39 -20.00
C ASP A 903 8.63 38.59 -21.53
N GLY A 904 8.23 39.74 -22.10
CA GLY A 904 8.02 39.79 -23.56
C GLY A 904 8.03 41.13 -24.31
N GLU A 905 8.98 42.03 -24.08
CA GLU A 905 9.24 43.16 -25.00
C GLU A 905 10.58 42.98 -25.74
N LEU A 906 10.55 42.85 -27.08
CA LEU A 906 11.67 43.24 -27.97
C LEU A 906 11.18 43.64 -29.38
N GLU A 907 11.33 44.95 -29.62
CA GLU A 907 11.80 45.71 -30.80
C GLU A 907 11.32 45.38 -32.23
N ALA A 908 10.59 46.33 -32.80
CA ALA A 908 10.40 46.52 -34.24
C ALA A 908 11.60 47.28 -34.86
N ILE A 909 12.16 46.78 -35.97
CA ILE A 909 13.00 47.55 -36.88
C ILE A 909 12.61 47.21 -38.33
N GLU A 910 12.55 48.29 -39.11
CA GLU A 910 12.08 48.49 -40.48
C GLU A 910 12.71 47.58 -41.55
N ASP A 911 11.89 47.25 -42.55
CA ASP A 911 12.28 46.54 -43.77
C ASP A 911 12.70 47.51 -44.90
N ASN A 912 13.58 46.98 -45.75
CA ASN A 912 13.97 47.36 -47.12
C ASN A 912 15.11 48.37 -47.39
N ALA A 913 16.27 47.83 -47.81
CA ALA A 913 16.80 48.05 -49.16
C ALA A 913 17.88 47.03 -49.58
N ALA A 914 17.80 46.62 -50.85
CA ALA A 914 18.84 46.08 -51.75
C ALA A 914 19.08 44.56 -51.81
N GLU A 915 18.48 43.97 -52.85
CA GLU A 915 18.94 42.79 -53.58
C GLU A 915 20.36 42.95 -54.17
N ALA A 916 20.99 41.79 -54.37
CA ALA A 916 21.81 41.37 -55.51
C ALA A 916 23.30 41.07 -55.26
N GLY A 917 23.68 39.81 -55.48
CA GLY A 917 24.95 39.48 -56.14
C GLY A 917 25.81 38.34 -55.57
N SER A 918 25.70 37.15 -56.18
CA SER A 918 26.75 36.15 -56.49
C SER A 918 27.70 35.64 -55.37
N ALA A 919 27.67 34.36 -54.99
CA ALA A 919 28.20 33.16 -55.67
C ALA A 919 29.70 32.84 -55.43
N ALA A 920 29.91 31.61 -54.93
CA ALA A 920 30.99 30.64 -55.22
C ALA A 920 32.31 30.60 -54.42
N GLY A 921 32.63 29.35 -53.98
CA GLY A 921 33.97 28.75 -53.81
C GLY A 921 34.69 29.04 -52.49
N GLY A 922 35.33 28.13 -51.76
CA GLY A 922 35.80 26.77 -52.04
C GLY A 922 37.06 26.50 -51.19
N ALA A 923 37.04 25.40 -50.43
CA ALA A 923 38.13 24.44 -50.21
C ALA A 923 39.56 24.91 -49.79
N ASP A 924 39.98 24.35 -48.64
CA ASP A 924 41.37 24.02 -48.23
C ASP A 924 42.18 23.30 -49.35
N PRO A 925 43.54 23.23 -49.36
CA PRO A 925 44.33 22.77 -48.19
C PRO A 925 45.85 23.17 -48.09
N GLU A 926 46.50 22.58 -47.08
CA GLU A 926 47.90 22.10 -46.99
C GLU A 926 49.09 23.07 -46.76
N THR A 927 49.89 22.77 -45.73
CA THR A 927 51.20 22.09 -45.86
C THR A 927 51.90 21.91 -44.50
N GLY A 928 52.51 20.74 -44.30
CA GLY A 928 53.39 20.44 -43.17
C GLY A 928 54.87 20.40 -43.57
N ASN A 929 55.75 20.31 -42.56
CA ASN A 929 57.09 19.71 -42.68
C ASN A 929 57.67 19.42 -41.28
N GLY A 930 58.22 18.21 -41.09
CA GLY A 930 59.12 17.85 -39.97
C GLY A 930 60.58 18.28 -40.26
N PRO A 931 61.64 17.66 -39.68
CA PRO A 931 61.68 16.38 -38.95
C PRO A 931 62.73 16.25 -37.79
N GLU A 932 62.87 15.00 -37.29
CA GLU A 932 64.07 14.29 -36.77
C GLU A 932 64.59 14.42 -35.32
N GLY A 933 64.89 13.25 -34.73
CA GLY A 933 65.70 13.06 -33.51
C GLY A 933 65.47 11.73 -32.78
N ASN A 934 66.15 10.66 -33.22
CA ASN A 934 66.20 9.32 -32.62
C ASN A 934 67.28 9.25 -31.53
N ASP A 935 67.11 8.40 -30.51
CA ASP A 935 68.14 7.52 -29.91
C ASP A 935 67.57 6.80 -28.67
N GLY A 936 67.77 5.47 -28.62
CA GLY A 936 67.48 4.61 -27.47
C GLY A 936 68.74 4.00 -26.87
N HIS A 937 68.67 3.42 -25.65
CA HIS A 937 69.14 2.06 -25.31
C HIS A 937 69.00 1.71 -23.80
N SER A 938 68.61 0.44 -23.57
CA SER A 938 69.00 -0.54 -22.53
C SER A 938 69.02 -0.24 -21.01
N ASP A 939 68.13 -0.96 -20.30
CA ASP A 939 68.34 -2.09 -19.35
C ASP A 939 69.25 -2.03 -18.09
N ASP A 940 68.83 -2.86 -17.11
CA ASP A 940 69.49 -3.40 -15.90
C ASP A 940 69.34 -2.73 -14.50
N GLY A 941 68.81 -3.54 -13.55
CA GLY A 941 69.41 -3.73 -12.21
C GLY A 941 68.70 -3.16 -10.96
N ALA A 942 68.09 -4.04 -10.13
CA ALA A 942 67.82 -3.84 -8.68
C ALA A 942 69.06 -4.28 -7.84
N PRO A 943 69.24 -4.03 -6.50
CA PRO A 943 68.25 -3.92 -5.39
C PRO A 943 68.55 -2.86 -4.27
N GLY A 944 67.71 -2.81 -3.19
CA GLY A 944 67.75 -1.88 -2.00
C GLY A 944 68.91 -2.11 -1.00
N PRO A 945 68.89 -1.69 0.31
CA PRO A 945 67.75 -1.48 1.26
C PRO A 945 67.92 -0.36 2.35
N GLU A 946 67.19 -0.48 3.48
CA GLU A 946 67.25 0.17 4.84
C GLU A 946 66.37 1.42 5.09
N GLU A 947 65.70 1.63 6.24
CA GLU A 947 65.19 0.82 7.37
C GLU A 947 64.29 1.77 8.23
N ASP A 948 63.20 1.21 8.77
CA ASP A 948 62.28 1.52 9.90
C ASP A 948 62.72 2.46 11.08
N PRO A 949 61.88 2.68 12.15
CA PRO A 949 60.41 2.75 12.27
C PRO A 949 59.88 3.85 13.23
N GLU A 950 58.56 4.17 13.16
CA GLU A 950 57.56 4.11 14.25
C GLU A 950 56.13 4.26 13.71
#